data_AF-A0A8J3HRJ2-F1
#
_entry.id   AF-A0A8J3HRJ2-F1
#
_cell.length_a   1.000
_cell.length_b   1.000
_cell.length_c   1.000
_cell.angle_alpha   90.00
_cell.angle_beta   90.00
_cell.angle_gamma   90.00
#
_symmetry.space_group_name_H-M   'P 1'
#
loop_
_entity.id
_entity.type
_entity.pdbx_description
1 polymer ?
#
loop_
_entity_poly.entity_id
_entity_poly.type
_entity_poly.pdbx_seq_one_letter_code
_entity_poly.pdbx_strand_id
1 'polypeptide(L)'
;MGSPLATALPAAAALAAGAPDAPQITEPGVDNMLVSAADVHMETAPFHDADGDAHLCSDWEIRTGEGERVWYSNCIGGTQKVHTHLGDGIFEGSHAGRHDLIPDRDYEVRVRFRDNSGDPATEWSTWSTRPFRTAKERQPLPDAPQWIVKQPGYRVEEVAGGFQLPVDIAMTPGQTVDPAKPLFYVSELYGQVKVVHGDFSTSTYAKNLLNFNPTGDFPGSGEMGVTGLTVDPASGDVFAAMVYQDGGDILPKVVRFHSTDGGLTAASASTVIRMDKEPQSASHQISNLSIGPDGKLYVHMGDGMDPNRAQDKNSFRGKILRMNLDGSAPSDNPFYDSSDGIDSHDYIFAYGLRNPFGGAWRASDGKLYEVENGPGANDRFARVDRGADYGWDGGATDMKTRALYNWEHTHAPVDITFAEPSVHHASGFPEDTWGHAFVSESGPTYATGPQEKGKRVVEFGFNADGSATGPKTLVEYNGGGKTTVAGITAGPDGIYFSGLYPDSASEGPTGRSAKIYRIRYVPQQADAPVVAYTDRDFKGGFQSFGAGVFDASKGDLAAVGNDKISSLRVAPGYRAVVCADDSAGGRTNAGSLGLCRYYGAGQHDYVGADLNDKPSLISVMSEPTQGTGAIAYRGADGTGPSQSLGVGGYEATAGELSQVGDTMTSSLSVAEGYRAVVCKNDRSGGLNTGEVGPCRFFGPGQFNVGTAFDNQIALIAVGGPAVTAFSDAGFAGQRQAFGPGVYEAKPGQLKTVGNDAITSFRVEPGYHVVACDNDSVGHKNTGDLGPCHTYGEGNHSLAGQPLDNRISLLAVQAGPSGGTRVTVYRDKDFKGASTKLGPGVFQSGNLGAVGNDQVTSLKVASGTRAVVCRHDSAKGAAAISPCRFYAPGDHKYVGADLNDDISLIITGS
;
A
#
# COMPACT_ATOMS: atom_id res chain seq x y z
N MET A 1 51.33 1.44 78.48
CA MET A 1 49.92 1.65 78.82
C MET A 1 49.55 3.07 78.42
N GLY A 2 48.64 3.22 77.48
CA GLY A 2 48.24 4.51 76.90
C GLY A 2 47.39 4.26 75.66
N SER A 3 46.15 3.84 75.86
CA SER A 3 45.15 3.68 74.80
C SER A 3 44.69 5.04 74.28
N PRO A 4 44.47 5.23 72.97
CA PRO A 4 43.84 6.43 72.46
C PRO A 4 42.32 6.38 72.66
N LEU A 5 41.74 7.50 73.10
CA LEU A 5 40.29 7.70 73.13
C LEU A 5 39.75 7.72 71.69
N ALA A 6 38.86 6.79 71.37
CA ALA A 6 37.97 6.90 70.22
C ALA A 6 36.81 7.84 70.57
N THR A 7 36.73 8.98 69.90
CA THR A 7 35.53 9.82 69.87
C THR A 7 34.43 9.10 69.10
N ALA A 8 33.37 8.69 69.81
CA ALA A 8 32.16 8.17 69.19
C ALA A 8 31.44 9.31 68.46
N LEU A 9 31.22 9.13 67.15
CA LEU A 9 30.23 9.88 66.40
C LEU A 9 28.84 9.58 66.99
N PRO A 10 27.93 10.56 67.10
CA PRO A 10 26.57 10.28 67.51
C PRO A 10 25.92 9.38 66.45
N ALA A 11 25.29 8.30 66.91
CA ALA A 11 24.43 7.50 66.06
C ALA A 11 23.34 8.40 65.45
N ALA A 12 23.17 8.34 64.13
CA ALA A 12 22.03 8.94 63.47
C ALA A 12 20.76 8.44 64.16
N ALA A 13 19.87 9.36 64.55
CA ALA A 13 18.56 8.98 65.05
C ALA A 13 17.90 8.12 63.97
N ALA A 14 17.42 6.92 64.32
CA ALA A 14 16.53 6.18 63.46
C ALA A 14 15.35 7.10 63.14
N LEU A 15 15.13 7.38 61.85
CA LEU A 15 13.91 8.05 61.41
C LEU A 15 12.73 7.23 61.94
N ALA A 16 11.71 7.91 62.45
CA ALA A 16 10.50 7.21 62.88
C ALA A 16 9.89 6.52 61.66
N ALA A 17 9.47 5.26 61.81
CA ALA A 17 8.84 4.49 60.74
C ALA A 17 7.76 5.34 60.05
N GLY A 18 8.00 5.64 58.78
CA GLY A 18 7.16 6.45 57.93
C GLY A 18 6.28 5.57 57.05
N ALA A 19 5.21 6.13 56.52
CA ALA A 19 4.56 5.51 55.38
C ALA A 19 5.21 6.05 54.10
N PRO A 20 5.24 5.25 53.02
CA PRO A 20 5.77 5.72 51.75
C PRO A 20 4.92 6.87 51.22
N ASP A 21 5.52 7.70 50.38
CA ASP A 21 4.81 8.81 49.76
C ASP A 21 3.65 8.30 48.90
N ALA A 22 2.57 9.08 48.86
CA ALA A 22 1.45 8.80 47.98
C ALA A 22 1.93 8.79 46.51
N PRO A 23 1.62 7.75 45.71
CA PRO A 23 2.10 7.65 44.34
C PRO A 23 1.67 8.87 43.51
N GLN A 24 2.57 9.46 42.74
CA GLN A 24 2.14 10.46 41.75
C GLN A 24 1.69 9.72 40.48
N ILE A 25 0.40 9.76 40.16
CA ILE A 25 -0.13 9.16 38.92
C ILE A 25 0.36 9.98 37.72
N THR A 26 1.16 9.33 36.88
CA THR A 26 1.69 9.88 35.63
C THR A 26 0.85 9.45 34.43
N GLU A 27 0.12 8.33 34.51
CA GLU A 27 -0.90 7.95 33.52
C GLU A 27 -2.19 7.43 34.18
N PRO A 28 -3.37 7.96 33.83
CA PRO A 28 -3.63 9.03 32.86
C PRO A 28 -3.02 10.38 33.26
N GLY A 29 -2.33 11.04 32.32
CA GLY A 29 -1.48 12.21 32.63
C GLY A 29 -2.21 13.47 33.09
N VAL A 30 -3.50 13.60 32.80
CA VAL A 30 -4.34 14.74 33.24
C VAL A 30 -5.74 14.28 33.65
N ASP A 31 -6.40 15.08 34.48
CA ASP A 31 -7.78 14.82 34.88
C ASP A 31 -8.72 14.78 33.67
N ASN A 32 -9.56 13.75 33.62
CA ASN A 32 -10.53 13.49 32.56
C ASN A 32 -9.90 13.25 31.18
N MET A 33 -8.64 12.81 31.13
CA MET A 33 -8.00 12.37 29.90
C MET A 33 -8.86 11.32 29.20
N LEU A 34 -9.02 11.48 27.88
CA LEU A 34 -9.74 10.53 27.05
C LEU A 34 -8.81 9.35 26.71
N VAL A 35 -9.15 8.15 27.17
CA VAL A 35 -8.35 6.92 26.99
C VAL A 35 -9.14 5.85 26.26
N SER A 36 -8.47 4.82 25.75
CA SER A 36 -9.16 3.66 25.16
C SER A 36 -9.89 2.86 26.24
N ALA A 37 -11.08 2.35 25.93
CA ALA A 37 -11.79 1.43 26.82
C ALA A 37 -11.10 0.05 26.91
N ALA A 38 -10.38 -0.33 25.86
CA ALA A 38 -9.69 -1.61 25.76
C ALA A 38 -8.25 -1.56 26.28
N ASP A 39 -7.66 -0.36 26.39
CA ASP A 39 -6.25 -0.17 26.70
C ASP A 39 -6.06 1.08 27.55
N VAL A 40 -6.21 0.91 28.87
CA VAL A 40 -5.99 1.98 29.86
C VAL A 40 -4.57 1.85 30.39
N HIS A 41 -3.73 2.78 29.96
CA HIS A 41 -2.37 2.91 30.44
C HIS A 41 -2.40 3.50 31.86
N MET A 42 -1.84 2.78 32.84
CA MET A 42 -1.84 3.19 34.25
C MET A 42 -0.41 3.18 34.78
N GLU A 43 0.11 4.36 35.12
CA GLU A 43 1.51 4.55 35.51
C GLU A 43 1.65 5.55 36.66
N THR A 44 2.72 5.39 37.45
CA THR A 44 3.12 6.28 38.54
C THR A 44 4.57 6.68 38.43
N ALA A 45 4.92 7.81 39.04
CA ALA A 45 6.30 8.17 39.30
C ALA A 45 7.00 7.13 40.21
N PRO A 46 8.36 7.07 40.19
CA PRO A 46 9.11 6.15 41.02
C PRO A 46 8.75 6.23 42.52
N PHE A 47 8.81 5.08 43.19
CA PHE A 47 8.59 4.97 44.62
C PHE A 47 9.60 5.79 45.43
N HIS A 48 9.10 6.45 46.47
CA HIS A 48 9.91 7.19 47.43
C HIS A 48 9.42 6.91 48.84
N ASP A 49 10.39 6.62 49.72
CA ASP A 49 10.16 6.46 51.15
C ASP A 49 11.18 7.31 51.92
N ALA A 50 10.72 8.03 52.93
CA ALA A 50 11.53 8.94 53.73
C ALA A 50 12.49 8.22 54.68
N ASP A 51 12.17 7.01 55.14
CA ASP A 51 13.04 6.22 56.04
C ASP A 51 13.91 5.18 55.32
N GLY A 52 13.72 5.05 54.00
CA GLY A 52 14.56 4.27 53.11
C GLY A 52 14.11 2.82 52.91
N ASP A 53 12.90 2.47 53.36
CA ASP A 53 12.29 1.18 53.04
C ASP A 53 12.08 0.99 51.53
N ALA A 54 12.06 -0.26 51.08
CA ALA A 54 11.99 -0.60 49.66
C ALA A 54 10.56 -0.85 49.21
N HIS A 55 10.24 -0.49 47.96
CA HIS A 55 8.93 -0.75 47.35
C HIS A 55 8.63 -2.25 47.32
N LEU A 56 7.71 -2.72 48.15
CA LEU A 56 7.32 -4.12 48.19
C LEU A 56 6.35 -4.46 47.06
N CYS A 57 5.22 -3.74 46.98
CA CYS A 57 4.17 -3.95 45.99
C CYS A 57 3.23 -2.74 45.87
N SER A 58 2.23 -2.81 44.98
CA SER A 58 1.20 -1.76 44.83
C SER A 58 -0.21 -2.34 44.74
N ASP A 59 -1.20 -1.61 45.25
CA ASP A 59 -2.61 -1.87 44.94
C ASP A 59 -3.08 -0.91 43.86
N TRP A 60 -3.84 -1.42 42.88
CA TRP A 60 -4.47 -0.65 41.81
C TRP A 60 -5.97 -0.95 41.73
N GLU A 61 -6.77 0.07 41.44
CA GLU A 61 -8.20 -0.10 41.18
C GLU A 61 -8.72 0.85 40.12
N ILE A 62 -9.76 0.43 39.39
CA ILE A 62 -10.60 1.30 38.57
C ILE A 62 -12.02 1.25 39.10
N ARG A 63 -12.64 2.43 39.21
CA ARG A 63 -14.00 2.63 39.70
C ARG A 63 -14.85 3.40 38.69
N THR A 64 -16.15 3.12 38.63
CA THR A 64 -17.08 3.94 37.84
C THR A 64 -17.24 5.34 38.44
N GLY A 65 -17.80 6.29 37.69
CA GLY A 65 -18.16 7.61 38.21
C GLY A 65 -19.12 7.57 39.42
N GLU A 66 -19.88 6.49 39.60
CA GLU A 66 -20.74 6.25 40.77
C GLU A 66 -20.00 5.57 41.96
N GLY A 67 -18.72 5.26 41.79
CA GLY A 67 -17.86 4.70 42.83
C GLY A 67 -17.87 3.18 42.97
N GLU A 68 -18.50 2.44 42.04
CA GLU A 68 -18.39 0.98 41.99
C GLU A 68 -16.97 0.59 41.56
N ARG A 69 -16.30 -0.31 42.29
CA ARG A 69 -15.04 -0.88 41.84
C ARG A 69 -15.31 -1.95 40.79
N VAL A 70 -14.70 -1.80 39.61
CA VAL A 70 -14.96 -2.64 38.44
C VAL A 70 -13.73 -3.41 37.97
N TRP A 71 -12.55 -3.00 38.42
CA TRP A 71 -11.29 -3.69 38.17
C TRP A 71 -10.33 -3.45 39.34
N TYR A 72 -9.51 -4.45 39.69
CA TYR A 72 -8.46 -4.30 40.69
C TYR A 72 -7.26 -5.22 40.45
N SER A 73 -6.11 -4.84 40.99
CA SER A 73 -4.95 -5.70 41.21
C SER A 73 -4.38 -5.44 42.60
N ASN A 74 -4.21 -6.49 43.41
CA ASN A 74 -3.79 -6.35 44.81
C ASN A 74 -2.33 -6.75 44.98
N CYS A 75 -1.55 -5.89 45.64
CA CYS A 75 -0.14 -6.09 45.96
C CYS A 75 0.66 -6.67 44.78
N ILE A 76 0.53 -6.04 43.62
CA ILE A 76 1.24 -6.44 42.41
C ILE A 76 2.73 -6.09 42.54
N GLY A 77 3.61 -7.02 42.16
CA GLY A 77 5.06 -6.92 42.25
C GLY A 77 5.74 -6.63 40.91
N GLY A 78 7.07 -6.82 40.85
CA GLY A 78 7.84 -6.65 39.61
C GLY A 78 7.88 -5.21 39.09
N THR A 79 7.93 -5.05 37.77
CA THR A 79 7.79 -3.74 37.10
C THR A 79 6.36 -3.21 37.21
N GLN A 80 5.38 -4.09 37.44
CA GLN A 80 3.97 -3.73 37.54
C GLN A 80 3.60 -2.92 38.79
N LYS A 81 4.55 -2.82 39.74
CA LYS A 81 4.41 -1.94 40.91
C LYS A 81 4.12 -0.49 40.53
N VAL A 82 4.71 -0.01 39.43
CA VAL A 82 4.59 1.39 38.99
C VAL A 82 3.89 1.55 37.65
N HIS A 83 3.65 0.45 36.92
CA HIS A 83 3.02 0.45 35.60
C HIS A 83 2.17 -0.80 35.39
N THR A 84 0.86 -0.67 35.26
CA THR A 84 -0.06 -1.81 35.07
C THR A 84 -1.00 -1.60 33.89
N HIS A 85 -1.56 -2.70 33.37
CA HIS A 85 -2.62 -2.69 32.35
C HIS A 85 -3.85 -3.45 32.84
N LEU A 86 -4.95 -3.35 32.10
CA LEU A 86 -6.20 -4.06 32.40
C LEU A 86 -6.04 -5.59 32.45
N GLY A 87 -5.07 -6.14 31.72
CA GLY A 87 -4.75 -7.58 31.74
C GLY A 87 -4.09 -8.08 33.03
N ASP A 88 -3.48 -7.19 33.82
CA ASP A 88 -2.73 -7.54 35.04
C ASP A 88 -3.62 -7.65 36.30
N GLY A 89 -4.93 -7.53 36.13
CA GLY A 89 -5.89 -7.52 37.23
C GLY A 89 -7.18 -8.23 36.90
N ILE A 90 -8.16 -8.08 37.78
CA ILE A 90 -9.41 -8.84 37.74
C ILE A 90 -10.57 -7.86 37.61
N PHE A 91 -11.38 -8.04 36.57
CA PHE A 91 -12.66 -7.35 36.45
C PHE A 91 -13.70 -7.95 37.40
N GLU A 92 -14.45 -7.09 38.09
CA GLU A 92 -15.50 -7.46 39.05
C GLU A 92 -16.74 -6.58 38.90
N GLY A 93 -17.76 -6.84 39.72
CA GLY A 93 -19.00 -6.06 39.72
C GLY A 93 -19.71 -6.08 38.38
N SER A 94 -20.14 -4.91 37.92
CA SER A 94 -20.79 -4.71 36.61
C SER A 94 -19.90 -5.05 35.41
N HIS A 95 -18.59 -5.27 35.61
CA HIS A 95 -17.64 -5.64 34.57
C HIS A 95 -17.11 -7.09 34.71
N ALA A 96 -17.64 -7.89 35.63
CA ALA A 96 -17.20 -9.27 35.83
C ALA A 96 -17.21 -10.09 34.52
N GLY A 97 -16.07 -10.70 34.18
CA GLY A 97 -15.90 -11.50 32.97
C GLY A 97 -15.59 -10.71 31.69
N ARG A 98 -15.44 -9.38 31.78
CA ARG A 98 -14.94 -8.55 30.69
C ARG A 98 -13.40 -8.57 30.63
N HIS A 99 -12.87 -8.03 29.54
CA HIS A 99 -11.45 -7.75 29.34
C HIS A 99 -11.18 -6.26 29.03
N ASP A 100 -12.24 -5.45 29.05
CA ASP A 100 -12.25 -4.04 28.71
C ASP A 100 -13.28 -3.26 29.57
N LEU A 101 -13.09 -1.95 29.64
CA LEU A 101 -14.08 -1.04 30.20
C LEU A 101 -15.24 -0.80 29.22
N ILE A 102 -16.30 -0.16 29.70
CA ILE A 102 -17.41 0.24 28.83
C ILE A 102 -17.00 1.55 28.12
N PRO A 103 -17.10 1.64 26.78
CA PRO A 103 -16.83 2.87 26.04
C PRO A 103 -17.77 4.02 26.43
N ASP A 104 -17.31 5.26 26.23
CA ASP A 104 -18.06 6.50 26.48
C ASP A 104 -18.55 6.66 27.94
N ARG A 105 -17.68 6.35 28.91
CA ARG A 105 -17.99 6.39 30.35
C ARG A 105 -16.85 7.03 31.16
N ASP A 106 -17.23 7.62 32.30
CA ASP A 106 -16.28 8.19 33.26
C ASP A 106 -15.87 7.15 34.29
N TYR A 107 -14.57 7.15 34.61
CA TYR A 107 -13.94 6.26 35.57
C TYR A 107 -12.93 7.02 36.43
N GLU A 108 -12.51 6.40 37.52
CA GLU A 108 -11.40 6.84 38.37
C GLU A 108 -10.42 5.70 38.55
N VAL A 109 -9.14 5.93 38.24
CA VAL A 109 -8.06 5.03 38.66
C VAL A 109 -7.56 5.47 40.03
N ARG A 110 -7.21 4.51 40.89
CA ARG A 110 -6.51 4.77 42.14
C ARG A 110 -5.40 3.77 42.42
N VAL A 111 -4.35 4.25 43.08
CA VAL A 111 -3.15 3.46 43.40
C VAL A 111 -2.59 3.84 44.77
N ARG A 112 -2.00 2.87 45.46
CA ARG A 112 -1.18 3.09 46.67
C ARG A 112 0.02 2.14 46.70
N PHE A 113 1.11 2.59 47.28
CA PHE A 113 2.33 1.79 47.45
C PHE A 113 2.36 1.11 48.80
N ARG A 114 3.01 -0.06 48.83
CA ARG A 114 3.40 -0.76 50.04
C ARG A 114 4.92 -0.85 50.13
N ASP A 115 5.48 -0.50 51.27
CA ASP A 115 6.90 -0.71 51.57
C ASP A 115 7.16 -2.13 52.14
N ASN A 116 8.42 -2.43 52.47
CA ASN A 116 8.83 -3.70 53.07
C ASN A 116 9.09 -3.64 54.59
N SER A 117 8.64 -2.59 55.29
CA SER A 117 8.79 -2.38 56.74
C SER A 117 8.15 -3.50 57.55
N GLY A 118 7.01 -4.02 57.05
CA GLY A 118 6.18 -4.99 57.74
C GLY A 118 5.41 -4.40 58.94
N ASP A 119 5.35 -3.08 59.11
CA ASP A 119 4.53 -2.41 60.12
C ASP A 119 3.12 -2.14 59.55
N PRO A 120 2.06 -2.83 60.01
CA PRO A 120 0.71 -2.62 59.48
C PRO A 120 0.16 -1.20 59.64
N ALA A 121 0.76 -0.37 60.51
CA ALA A 121 0.33 1.00 60.73
C ALA A 121 0.92 1.98 59.70
N THR A 122 2.07 1.67 59.10
CA THR A 122 2.80 2.58 58.21
C THR A 122 3.16 1.96 56.87
N GLU A 123 3.08 0.65 56.69
CA GLU A 123 3.55 -0.03 55.47
C GLU A 123 2.82 0.36 54.17
N TRP A 124 1.75 1.16 54.25
CA TRP A 124 0.95 1.58 53.09
C TRP A 124 0.87 3.11 52.99
N SER A 125 1.11 3.62 51.78
CA SER A 125 0.81 5.01 51.44
C SER A 125 -0.70 5.28 51.47
N THR A 126 -1.06 6.57 51.51
CA THR A 126 -2.43 6.98 51.14
C THR A 126 -2.70 6.69 49.66
N TRP A 127 -3.97 6.56 49.29
CA TRP A 127 -4.39 6.43 47.90
C TRP A 127 -4.18 7.74 47.14
N SER A 128 -3.66 7.62 45.92
CA SER A 128 -3.75 8.65 44.88
C SER A 128 -4.85 8.27 43.90
N THR A 129 -5.56 9.26 43.36
CA THR A 129 -6.64 9.03 42.40
C THR A 129 -6.52 9.95 41.18
N ARG A 130 -7.04 9.48 40.04
CA ARG A 130 -7.11 10.26 38.80
C ARG A 130 -8.39 9.92 38.03
N PRO A 131 -9.28 10.89 37.76
CA PRO A 131 -10.43 10.66 36.90
C PRO A 131 -10.01 10.59 35.43
N PHE A 132 -10.69 9.75 34.65
CA PHE A 132 -10.51 9.64 33.20
C PHE A 132 -11.83 9.27 32.50
N ARG A 133 -11.88 9.43 31.18
CA ARG A 133 -13.04 9.04 30.36
C ARG A 133 -12.63 8.06 29.27
N THR A 134 -13.42 7.02 29.04
CA THR A 134 -13.20 6.12 27.90
C THR A 134 -13.75 6.72 26.61
N ALA A 135 -13.00 6.58 25.53
CA ALA A 135 -13.39 7.02 24.20
C ALA A 135 -14.66 6.31 23.72
N LYS A 136 -15.41 6.96 22.83
CA LYS A 136 -16.57 6.37 22.18
C LYS A 136 -16.13 5.31 21.18
N GLU A 137 -16.77 4.14 21.22
CA GLU A 137 -16.56 3.09 20.23
C GLU A 137 -17.00 3.56 18.84
N ARG A 138 -16.10 3.43 17.85
CA ARG A 138 -16.42 3.72 16.45
C ARG A 138 -16.96 2.45 15.80
N GLN A 139 -18.05 2.61 15.05
CA GLN A 139 -18.64 1.51 14.31
C GLN A 139 -18.06 1.46 12.90
N PRO A 140 -17.85 0.27 12.32
CA PRO A 140 -17.53 0.09 10.91
C PRO A 140 -18.47 0.89 10.01
N LEU A 141 -17.92 1.52 8.97
CA LEU A 141 -18.73 2.04 7.87
C LEU A 141 -19.37 0.87 7.14
N PRO A 142 -20.72 0.82 7.04
CA PRO A 142 -21.40 -0.21 6.28
C PRO A 142 -20.91 -0.24 4.82
N ASP A 143 -20.79 -1.45 4.26
CA ASP A 143 -20.41 -1.72 2.86
C ASP A 143 -18.98 -1.31 2.43
N ALA A 144 -18.20 -0.69 3.32
CA ALA A 144 -16.81 -0.38 3.06
C ALA A 144 -15.89 -1.60 3.29
N PRO A 145 -14.78 -1.75 2.54
CA PRO A 145 -13.80 -2.80 2.78
C PRO A 145 -13.24 -2.76 4.20
N GLN A 146 -12.69 -3.89 4.65
CA GLN A 146 -12.03 -4.03 5.96
C GLN A 146 -10.90 -3.00 6.15
N TRP A 147 -10.17 -2.68 5.08
CA TRP A 147 -9.16 -1.63 5.04
C TRP A 147 -9.58 -0.57 4.05
N ILE A 148 -9.81 0.65 4.54
CA ILE A 148 -10.21 1.78 3.71
C ILE A 148 -8.98 2.54 3.25
N VAL A 149 -8.87 2.72 1.95
CA VAL A 149 -7.90 3.64 1.35
C VAL A 149 -8.42 5.07 1.48
N LYS A 150 -7.58 5.97 1.97
CA LYS A 150 -7.90 7.39 2.19
C LYS A 150 -7.35 8.32 1.13
N GLN A 151 -6.51 7.80 0.23
CA GLN A 151 -5.87 8.57 -0.84
C GLN A 151 -6.25 8.03 -2.22
N PRO A 152 -6.53 8.91 -3.20
CA PRO A 152 -6.88 8.48 -4.54
C PRO A 152 -5.78 7.64 -5.17
N GLY A 153 -6.18 6.64 -5.94
CA GLY A 153 -5.26 5.82 -6.72
C GLY A 153 -4.48 4.79 -5.91
N TYR A 154 -4.94 4.39 -4.73
CA TYR A 154 -4.37 3.24 -4.01
C TYR A 154 -5.43 2.15 -3.82
N ARG A 155 -4.98 0.90 -3.64
CA ARG A 155 -5.79 -0.23 -3.20
C ARG A 155 -5.06 -1.04 -2.14
N VAL A 156 -5.83 -1.73 -1.30
CA VAL A 156 -5.30 -2.70 -0.33
C VAL A 156 -5.73 -4.09 -0.77
N GLU A 157 -4.78 -5.01 -0.82
CA GLU A 157 -5.00 -6.41 -1.16
C GLU A 157 -4.50 -7.29 -0.03
N GLU A 158 -5.25 -8.33 0.29
CA GLU A 158 -4.71 -9.45 1.05
C GLU A 158 -3.79 -10.26 0.13
N VAL A 159 -2.58 -10.56 0.57
CA VAL A 159 -1.61 -11.32 -0.23
C VAL A 159 -1.28 -12.67 0.38
N ALA A 160 -1.18 -12.77 1.70
CA ALA A 160 -0.92 -14.04 2.38
C ALA A 160 -1.69 -14.12 3.72
N GLY A 161 -1.94 -15.33 4.20
CA GLY A 161 -2.60 -15.58 5.48
C GLY A 161 -2.04 -16.81 6.20
N GLY A 162 -2.55 -17.07 7.40
CA GLY A 162 -2.11 -18.22 8.20
C GLY A 162 -1.02 -17.90 9.22
N PHE A 163 -0.88 -16.61 9.59
CA PHE A 163 0.14 -16.14 10.50
C PHE A 163 -0.34 -16.09 11.95
N GLN A 164 0.60 -16.22 12.89
CA GLN A 164 0.40 -16.06 14.33
C GLN A 164 1.23 -14.88 14.85
N LEU A 165 0.59 -13.77 15.19
CA LEU A 165 1.25 -12.55 15.68
C LEU A 165 2.44 -12.12 14.79
N PRO A 166 2.21 -11.85 13.48
CA PRO A 166 3.25 -11.37 12.58
C PRO A 166 3.67 -9.94 12.95
N VAL A 167 4.86 -9.76 13.51
CA VAL A 167 5.31 -8.47 14.08
C VAL A 167 6.28 -7.69 13.19
N ASP A 168 7.02 -8.36 12.31
CA ASP A 168 7.93 -7.70 11.37
C ASP A 168 8.00 -8.41 10.00
N ILE A 169 8.38 -7.67 8.95
CA ILE A 169 8.53 -8.15 7.58
C ILE A 169 9.88 -7.71 7.00
N ALA A 170 10.73 -8.67 6.64
CA ALA A 170 12.01 -8.40 5.98
C ALA A 170 11.99 -8.78 4.50
N MET A 171 12.03 -7.79 3.62
CA MET A 171 12.05 -7.99 2.17
C MET A 171 13.37 -8.61 1.69
N THR A 172 13.31 -9.53 0.72
CA THR A 172 14.53 -10.05 0.12
C THR A 172 15.18 -9.02 -0.82
N PRO A 173 16.50 -8.79 -0.72
CA PRO A 173 17.19 -7.83 -1.57
C PRO A 173 17.16 -8.23 -3.06
N GLY A 174 16.90 -7.25 -3.93
CA GLY A 174 17.23 -7.33 -5.36
C GLY A 174 16.44 -8.32 -6.23
N GLN A 175 15.22 -8.72 -5.87
CA GLN A 175 14.49 -9.73 -6.65
C GLN A 175 13.47 -9.17 -7.66
N THR A 176 13.58 -9.65 -8.90
CA THR A 176 12.41 -9.91 -9.76
C THR A 176 11.57 -10.98 -9.08
N VAL A 177 10.25 -10.79 -8.97
CA VAL A 177 9.35 -11.76 -8.32
C VAL A 177 9.50 -13.14 -8.97
N ASP A 178 10.03 -14.10 -8.22
CA ASP A 178 10.22 -15.50 -8.62
C ASP A 178 9.39 -16.38 -7.66
N PRO A 179 8.36 -17.10 -8.17
CA PRO A 179 7.53 -17.98 -7.34
C PRO A 179 8.32 -19.06 -6.58
N ALA A 180 9.51 -19.43 -7.05
CA ALA A 180 10.34 -20.46 -6.41
C ALA A 180 11.27 -19.91 -5.32
N LYS A 181 11.26 -18.59 -5.07
CA LYS A 181 12.15 -17.92 -4.11
C LYS A 181 11.36 -17.15 -3.04
N PRO A 182 11.98 -16.91 -1.88
CA PRO A 182 11.42 -16.01 -0.88
C PRO A 182 11.25 -14.59 -1.44
N LEU A 183 10.02 -14.09 -1.42
CA LEU A 183 9.72 -12.68 -1.63
C LEU A 183 10.09 -11.88 -0.37
N PHE A 184 9.62 -12.32 0.79
CA PHE A 184 9.97 -11.74 2.09
C PHE A 184 9.86 -12.77 3.22
N TYR A 185 10.47 -12.44 4.35
CA TYR A 185 10.35 -13.18 5.61
C TYR A 185 9.42 -12.45 6.57
N VAL A 186 8.74 -13.20 7.43
CA VAL A 186 7.86 -12.63 8.47
C VAL A 186 8.23 -13.24 9.82
N SER A 187 8.46 -12.44 10.85
CA SER A 187 8.61 -12.94 12.21
C SER A 187 7.24 -13.14 12.85
N GLU A 188 7.02 -14.35 13.36
CA GLU A 188 5.91 -14.64 14.27
C GLU A 188 6.44 -14.55 15.68
N LEU A 189 5.85 -13.67 16.47
CA LEU A 189 6.34 -13.33 17.81
C LEU A 189 6.60 -14.57 18.66
N TYR A 190 5.74 -15.59 18.56
CA TYR A 190 5.84 -16.85 19.32
C TYR A 190 6.85 -17.86 18.79
N GLY A 191 7.91 -17.40 18.13
CA GLY A 191 9.13 -18.20 17.93
C GLY A 191 9.26 -18.88 16.57
N GLN A 192 8.69 -18.28 15.51
CA GLN A 192 8.88 -18.74 14.14
C GLN A 192 9.30 -17.59 13.21
N VAL A 193 10.00 -17.95 12.14
CA VAL A 193 10.18 -17.10 10.95
C VAL A 193 9.54 -17.82 9.78
N LYS A 194 8.64 -17.13 9.09
CA LYS A 194 7.91 -17.61 7.92
C LYS A 194 8.57 -17.08 6.65
N VAL A 195 8.41 -17.84 5.56
CA VAL A 195 8.72 -17.38 4.20
C VAL A 195 7.40 -17.12 3.50
N VAL A 196 7.31 -15.98 2.81
CA VAL A 196 6.31 -15.74 1.77
C VAL A 196 7.01 -15.78 0.42
N HIS A 197 6.51 -16.63 -0.48
CA HIS A 197 7.09 -16.87 -1.80
C HIS A 197 6.59 -15.83 -2.81
N GLY A 198 7.20 -15.79 -4.02
CA GLY A 198 6.77 -14.87 -5.08
C GLY A 198 5.32 -15.05 -5.57
N ASP A 199 4.71 -16.22 -5.33
CA ASP A 199 3.29 -16.50 -5.59
C ASP A 199 2.39 -16.31 -4.36
N PHE A 200 2.95 -15.77 -3.27
CA PHE A 200 2.34 -15.58 -1.95
C PHE A 200 1.94 -16.84 -1.19
N SER A 201 2.35 -18.02 -1.66
CA SER A 201 2.32 -19.20 -0.80
C SER A 201 3.26 -18.99 0.40
N THR A 202 3.04 -19.74 1.48
CA THR A 202 3.82 -19.60 2.72
C THR A 202 4.49 -20.90 3.12
N SER A 203 5.72 -20.83 3.63
CA SER A 203 6.40 -21.93 4.30
C SER A 203 7.06 -21.45 5.61
N THR A 204 7.69 -22.35 6.35
CA THR A 204 8.42 -22.01 7.59
C THR A 204 9.92 -22.02 7.32
N TYR A 205 10.58 -20.89 7.56
CA TYR A 205 12.03 -20.73 7.45
C TYR A 205 12.74 -21.32 8.67
N ALA A 206 12.29 -20.92 9.86
CA ALA A 206 12.83 -21.34 11.16
C ALA A 206 11.70 -21.44 12.21
N LYS A 207 11.85 -22.32 13.21
CA LYS A 207 10.85 -22.55 14.26
C LYS A 207 11.51 -22.96 15.58
N ASN A 208 10.73 -22.92 16.66
CA ASN A 208 11.18 -23.26 18.03
C ASN A 208 12.34 -22.36 18.48
N LEU A 209 12.24 -21.06 18.18
CA LEU A 209 13.32 -20.09 18.42
C LEU A 209 13.41 -19.64 19.90
N LEU A 210 12.35 -19.86 20.67
CA LEU A 210 12.25 -19.47 22.07
C LEU A 210 12.44 -20.69 22.99
N ASN A 211 13.07 -20.49 24.14
CA ASN A 211 13.33 -21.52 25.15
C ASN A 211 12.42 -21.41 26.38
N PHE A 212 11.38 -20.57 26.30
CA PHE A 212 10.34 -20.39 27.30
C PHE A 212 8.98 -20.46 26.60
N ASN A 213 7.89 -20.49 27.39
CA ASN A 213 6.55 -20.43 26.84
C ASN A 213 6.15 -18.97 26.61
N PRO A 214 6.04 -18.48 25.36
CA PRO A 214 5.65 -17.10 25.10
C PRO A 214 4.13 -16.90 25.22
N THR A 215 3.33 -17.96 25.42
CA THR A 215 1.88 -17.81 25.54
C THR A 215 1.50 -17.21 26.89
N GLY A 216 0.91 -16.02 26.86
CA GLY A 216 0.28 -15.39 28.01
C GLY A 216 -0.71 -14.31 27.57
N ASP A 217 -1.27 -13.60 28.54
CA ASP A 217 -2.16 -12.47 28.26
C ASP A 217 -1.33 -11.28 27.71
N PHE A 218 -1.97 -10.53 26.83
CA PHE A 218 -1.48 -9.28 26.25
C PHE A 218 -2.26 -8.11 26.87
N PRO A 219 -1.64 -6.95 27.12
CA PRO A 219 -0.19 -6.74 27.15
C PRO A 219 0.44 -7.53 28.31
N GLY A 220 1.73 -7.87 28.22
CA GLY A 220 2.41 -8.71 29.21
C GLY A 220 3.39 -9.69 28.59
N SER A 221 3.51 -10.92 29.15
CA SER A 221 4.45 -11.93 28.61
C SER A 221 4.24 -12.28 27.14
N GLY A 222 3.06 -11.96 26.59
CA GLY A 222 2.74 -12.14 25.17
C GLY A 222 3.48 -11.20 24.22
N GLU A 223 4.00 -10.05 24.66
CA GLU A 223 4.82 -9.14 23.82
C GLU A 223 6.24 -9.68 23.58
N MET A 224 6.61 -10.76 24.26
CA MET A 224 7.96 -11.28 24.26
C MET A 224 8.16 -12.37 23.21
N GLY A 225 9.21 -12.24 22.41
CA GLY A 225 9.58 -13.33 21.52
C GLY A 225 10.58 -12.96 20.42
N VAL A 226 10.25 -13.34 19.18
CA VAL A 226 11.03 -13.02 17.99
C VAL A 226 10.44 -11.77 17.35
N THR A 227 11.24 -10.71 17.29
CA THR A 227 10.79 -9.37 16.90
C THR A 227 11.33 -9.02 15.52
N GLY A 228 12.30 -8.12 15.42
CA GLY A 228 12.77 -7.56 14.17
C GLY A 228 13.62 -8.53 13.34
N LEU A 229 13.53 -8.39 12.02
CA LEU A 229 14.22 -9.15 11.01
C LEU A 229 14.95 -8.19 10.06
N THR A 230 16.10 -8.63 9.58
CA THR A 230 16.74 -7.98 8.42
C THR A 230 17.52 -9.01 7.61
N VAL A 231 17.66 -8.77 6.30
CA VAL A 231 18.38 -9.66 5.40
C VAL A 231 19.67 -8.97 4.97
N ASP A 232 20.81 -9.64 5.14
CA ASP A 232 22.07 -9.17 4.57
C ASP A 232 22.04 -9.29 3.03
N PRO A 233 22.10 -8.17 2.29
CA PRO A 233 22.07 -8.20 0.82
C PRO A 233 23.27 -8.90 0.20
N ALA A 234 24.40 -9.03 0.91
CA ALA A 234 25.59 -9.69 0.40
C ALA A 234 25.50 -11.22 0.50
N SER A 235 25.09 -11.74 1.66
CA SER A 235 25.04 -13.20 1.90
C SER A 235 23.66 -13.82 1.71
N GLY A 236 22.59 -13.05 1.81
CA GLY A 236 21.22 -13.54 1.91
C GLY A 236 20.86 -14.08 3.30
N ASP A 237 21.74 -13.93 4.29
CA ASP A 237 21.49 -14.39 5.66
C ASP A 237 20.44 -13.52 6.36
N VAL A 238 19.59 -14.18 7.15
CA VAL A 238 18.53 -13.52 7.91
C VAL A 238 19.01 -13.31 9.34
N PHE A 239 18.95 -12.07 9.82
CA PHE A 239 19.19 -11.72 11.21
C PHE A 239 17.85 -11.55 11.91
N ALA A 240 17.77 -11.98 13.17
CA ALA A 240 16.58 -11.82 14.00
C ALA A 240 16.95 -11.30 15.40
N ALA A 241 16.24 -10.28 15.84
CA ALA A 241 16.18 -9.84 17.23
C ALA A 241 15.20 -10.72 17.99
N MET A 242 15.57 -11.14 19.19
CA MET A 242 14.69 -11.94 20.04
C MET A 242 15.13 -11.93 21.51
N VAL A 243 14.26 -12.39 22.38
CA VAL A 243 14.58 -12.65 23.79
C VAL A 243 14.72 -14.16 24.08
N TYR A 244 15.38 -14.49 25.18
CA TYR A 244 15.48 -15.85 25.73
C TYR A 244 15.45 -15.81 27.26
N GLN A 245 15.09 -16.93 27.87
CA GLN A 245 15.07 -17.06 29.33
C GLN A 245 16.37 -17.71 29.84
N ASP A 246 16.99 -17.14 30.85
CA ASP A 246 18.15 -17.71 31.55
C ASP A 246 18.18 -17.25 33.00
N GLY A 247 18.46 -18.15 33.94
CA GLY A 247 18.47 -17.81 35.38
C GLY A 247 17.14 -17.29 35.96
N GLY A 248 16.04 -17.33 35.20
CA GLY A 248 14.75 -16.72 35.56
C GLY A 248 14.49 -15.37 34.87
N ASP A 249 15.53 -14.74 34.33
CA ASP A 249 15.45 -13.48 33.61
C ASP A 249 15.15 -13.69 32.13
N ILE A 250 14.49 -12.69 31.52
CA ILE A 250 14.31 -12.58 30.07
C ILE A 250 15.38 -11.64 29.53
N LEU A 251 16.24 -12.12 28.62
CA LEU A 251 17.44 -11.44 28.15
C LEU A 251 17.43 -11.30 26.62
N PRO A 252 17.94 -10.21 26.04
CA PRO A 252 17.92 -10.00 24.60
C PRO A 252 19.15 -10.60 23.90
N LYS A 253 18.95 -11.02 22.65
CA LYS A 253 20.01 -11.51 21.76
C LYS A 253 19.70 -11.23 20.30
N VAL A 254 20.73 -11.29 19.46
CA VAL A 254 20.60 -11.33 18.00
C VAL A 254 21.10 -12.68 17.47
N VAL A 255 20.36 -13.28 16.56
CA VAL A 255 20.69 -14.55 15.90
C VAL A 255 20.81 -14.33 14.40
N ARG A 256 21.79 -14.97 13.78
CA ARG A 256 21.98 -15.04 12.32
C ARG A 256 21.63 -16.44 11.82
N PHE A 257 20.81 -16.51 10.79
CA PHE A 257 20.45 -17.73 10.09
C PHE A 257 21.10 -17.75 8.70
N HIS A 258 21.65 -18.91 8.34
CA HIS A 258 22.19 -19.15 7.02
C HIS A 258 21.35 -20.20 6.29
N SER A 259 21.06 -19.95 5.01
CA SER A 259 20.34 -20.88 4.14
C SER A 259 21.26 -21.44 3.05
N THR A 260 21.06 -22.72 2.73
CA THR A 260 21.77 -23.41 1.63
C THR A 260 20.83 -23.78 0.48
N ASP A 261 19.55 -23.40 0.54
CA ASP A 261 18.49 -23.77 -0.41
C ASP A 261 17.83 -22.53 -1.05
N GLY A 262 18.58 -21.43 -1.17
CA GLY A 262 18.10 -20.21 -1.80
C GLY A 262 17.18 -19.37 -0.92
N GLY A 263 17.31 -19.49 0.41
CA GLY A 263 16.54 -18.73 1.40
C GLY A 263 15.25 -19.41 1.87
N LEU A 264 14.97 -20.63 1.44
CA LEU A 264 13.69 -21.31 1.75
C LEU A 264 13.67 -21.86 3.18
N THR A 265 14.80 -22.37 3.68
CA THR A 265 14.95 -22.86 5.05
C THR A 265 16.26 -22.42 5.69
N ALA A 266 16.24 -22.25 7.02
CA ALA A 266 17.45 -22.04 7.81
C ALA A 266 18.22 -23.37 7.97
N ALA A 267 19.37 -23.49 7.31
CA ALA A 267 20.25 -24.66 7.43
C ALA A 267 21.08 -24.61 8.73
N SER A 268 21.38 -23.42 9.23
CA SER A 268 22.07 -23.23 10.51
C SER A 268 21.68 -21.90 11.16
N ALA A 269 21.91 -21.82 12.48
CA ALA A 269 21.69 -20.62 13.28
C ALA A 269 22.92 -20.38 14.18
N SER A 270 23.35 -19.13 14.31
CA SER A 270 24.45 -18.72 15.19
C SER A 270 24.05 -17.48 15.98
N THR A 271 24.48 -17.40 17.24
CA THR A 271 24.24 -16.21 18.05
C THR A 271 25.27 -15.15 17.71
N VAL A 272 24.82 -13.96 17.31
CA VAL A 272 25.67 -12.82 16.97
C VAL A 272 26.12 -12.10 18.24
N ILE A 273 25.17 -11.84 19.14
CA ILE A 273 25.45 -11.25 20.46
C ILE A 273 24.39 -11.70 21.46
N ARG A 274 24.83 -11.91 22.71
CA ARG A 274 23.97 -12.03 23.91
C ARG A 274 24.25 -10.85 24.81
N MET A 275 23.20 -10.24 25.33
CA MET A 275 23.30 -9.15 26.30
C MET A 275 22.90 -9.69 27.67
N ASP A 276 23.72 -10.61 28.20
CA ASP A 276 23.39 -11.46 29.36
C ASP A 276 23.17 -10.68 30.67
N LYS A 277 23.50 -9.39 30.73
CA LYS A 277 23.37 -8.53 31.91
C LYS A 277 22.19 -7.54 31.81
N GLU A 278 21.32 -7.71 30.82
CA GLU A 278 20.26 -6.74 30.49
C GLU A 278 18.86 -7.35 30.61
N PRO A 279 18.40 -7.72 31.82
CA PRO A 279 17.06 -8.24 32.03
C PRO A 279 16.02 -7.25 31.47
N GLN A 280 15.10 -7.77 30.67
CA GLN A 280 14.02 -7.03 30.03
C GLN A 280 12.72 -7.22 30.80
N SER A 281 11.89 -6.18 30.82
CA SER A 281 10.50 -6.31 31.26
C SER A 281 9.65 -7.00 30.17
N ALA A 282 8.37 -7.18 30.44
CA ALA A 282 7.39 -7.68 29.49
C ALA A 282 7.23 -6.76 28.25
N SER A 283 7.58 -5.48 28.37
CA SER A 283 7.58 -4.52 27.27
C SER A 283 8.89 -3.74 27.18
N HIS A 284 9.03 -2.89 26.16
CA HIS A 284 10.22 -2.09 25.83
C HIS A 284 11.48 -2.95 25.62
N GLN A 285 11.35 -3.96 24.78
CA GLN A 285 12.39 -4.96 24.54
C GLN A 285 13.28 -4.61 23.34
N ILE A 286 14.14 -5.56 22.96
CA ILE A 286 14.78 -5.57 21.65
C ILE A 286 13.72 -5.73 20.55
N SER A 287 13.73 -4.84 19.58
CA SER A 287 12.65 -4.69 18.59
C SER A 287 13.19 -4.83 17.16
N ASN A 288 13.50 -3.72 16.48
CA ASN A 288 13.85 -3.68 15.07
C ASN A 288 15.35 -3.93 14.79
N LEU A 289 15.60 -4.48 13.60
CA LEU A 289 16.93 -4.63 13.03
C LEU A 289 16.99 -3.95 11.67
N SER A 290 18.11 -3.29 11.37
CA SER A 290 18.41 -2.83 10.00
C SER A 290 19.88 -2.96 9.67
N ILE A 291 20.21 -3.09 8.39
CA ILE A 291 21.59 -3.02 7.91
C ILE A 291 21.78 -1.66 7.23
N GLY A 292 22.73 -0.88 7.75
CA GLY A 292 23.02 0.44 7.22
C GLY A 292 23.82 0.40 5.91
N PRO A 293 23.91 1.54 5.21
CA PRO A 293 24.71 1.66 3.99
C PRO A 293 26.22 1.45 4.22
N ASP A 294 26.66 1.47 5.49
CA ASP A 294 28.01 1.14 5.92
C ASP A 294 28.25 -0.37 6.17
N GLY A 295 27.25 -1.21 5.88
CA GLY A 295 27.30 -2.65 6.04
C GLY A 295 27.34 -3.10 7.50
N LYS A 296 26.86 -2.27 8.43
CA LYS A 296 26.75 -2.59 9.86
C LYS A 296 25.31 -2.93 10.23
N LEU A 297 25.15 -3.77 11.25
CA LEU A 297 23.87 -4.10 11.84
C LEU A 297 23.51 -3.05 12.90
N TYR A 298 22.30 -2.54 12.83
CA TYR A 298 21.72 -1.61 13.81
C TYR A 298 20.62 -2.34 14.57
N VAL A 299 20.63 -2.19 15.89
CA VAL A 299 19.69 -2.88 16.79
C VAL A 299 18.97 -1.84 17.63
N HIS A 300 17.65 -1.85 17.56
CA HIS A 300 16.79 -0.98 18.36
C HIS A 300 16.50 -1.66 19.70
N MET A 301 16.80 -0.98 20.82
CA MET A 301 16.65 -1.51 22.16
C MET A 301 15.88 -0.54 23.04
N GLY A 302 14.72 -0.98 23.53
CA GLY A 302 13.93 -0.25 24.52
C GLY A 302 14.66 -0.09 25.86
N ASP A 303 14.16 0.82 26.68
CA ASP A 303 14.67 1.10 28.01
C ASP A 303 14.32 -0.01 29.02
N GLY A 304 13.57 -1.04 28.62
CA GLY A 304 13.07 -2.14 29.46
C GLY A 304 12.22 -1.71 30.65
N MET A 305 11.55 -0.56 30.56
CA MET A 305 10.75 0.06 31.63
C MET A 305 11.58 0.64 32.79
N ASP A 306 12.84 0.99 32.54
CA ASP A 306 13.71 1.70 33.49
C ASP A 306 14.34 2.90 32.77
N PRO A 307 13.74 4.10 32.88
CA PRO A 307 14.21 5.28 32.16
C PRO A 307 15.68 5.62 32.43
N ASN A 308 16.20 5.32 33.63
CA ASN A 308 17.60 5.58 33.99
C ASN A 308 18.57 4.86 33.04
N ARG A 309 18.16 3.72 32.47
CA ARG A 309 19.00 2.95 31.55
C ARG A 309 19.19 3.64 30.22
N ALA A 310 18.25 4.47 29.78
CA ALA A 310 18.38 5.20 28.52
C ALA A 310 19.55 6.19 28.54
N GLN A 311 19.84 6.79 29.70
CA GLN A 311 20.98 7.68 29.92
C GLN A 311 22.26 6.97 30.32
N ASP A 312 22.18 5.80 30.97
CA ASP A 312 23.34 4.98 31.33
C ASP A 312 24.02 4.39 30.09
N LYS A 313 25.27 4.78 29.85
CA LYS A 313 26.08 4.26 28.73
C LYS A 313 26.65 2.87 29.01
N ASN A 314 26.64 2.42 30.26
CA ASN A 314 27.05 1.06 30.63
C ASN A 314 25.90 0.05 30.48
N SER A 315 24.77 0.46 29.90
CA SER A 315 23.65 -0.42 29.54
C SER A 315 23.37 -0.37 28.04
N PHE A 316 22.94 -1.51 27.50
CA PHE A 316 22.44 -1.62 26.13
C PHE A 316 21.03 -1.01 25.95
N ARG A 317 20.30 -0.75 27.03
CA ARG A 317 18.88 -0.37 27.03
C ARG A 317 18.65 1.12 26.72
N GLY A 318 17.57 1.42 25.99
CA GLY A 318 17.21 2.78 25.56
C GLY A 318 18.19 3.35 24.52
N LYS A 319 18.63 2.51 23.58
CA LYS A 319 19.71 2.80 22.61
C LYS A 319 19.32 2.37 21.20
N ILE A 320 19.92 3.02 20.21
CA ILE A 320 20.24 2.37 18.93
C ILE A 320 21.69 1.89 19.02
N LEU A 321 21.89 0.59 18.86
CA LEU A 321 23.21 -0.04 18.87
C LEU A 321 23.70 -0.23 17.42
N ARG A 322 25.02 -0.19 17.19
CA ARG A 322 25.66 -0.46 15.90
C ARG A 322 26.78 -1.48 16.07
N MET A 323 26.73 -2.56 15.31
CA MET A 323 27.70 -3.66 15.35
C MET A 323 28.12 -4.15 13.96
N ASN A 324 29.29 -4.79 13.87
CA ASN A 324 29.63 -5.59 12.68
C ASN A 324 28.67 -6.78 12.56
N LEU A 325 28.52 -7.34 11.35
CA LEU A 325 27.64 -8.49 11.10
C LEU A 325 28.05 -9.78 11.87
N ASP A 326 29.26 -9.81 12.44
CA ASP A 326 29.76 -10.87 13.31
C ASP A 326 29.54 -10.60 14.82
N GLY A 327 28.95 -9.46 15.18
CA GLY A 327 28.65 -9.06 16.56
C GLY A 327 29.76 -8.28 17.26
N SER A 328 30.92 -8.05 16.61
CA SER A 328 31.98 -7.22 17.18
C SER A 328 31.61 -5.73 17.15
N ALA A 329 32.05 -4.98 18.17
CA ALA A 329 31.88 -3.53 18.23
C ALA A 329 32.79 -2.83 17.19
N PRO A 330 32.24 -1.97 16.32
CA PRO A 330 33.02 -1.16 15.41
C PRO A 330 33.87 -0.13 16.16
N SER A 331 35.16 -0.06 15.84
CA SER A 331 36.10 0.90 16.46
C SER A 331 35.81 2.36 16.12
N ASP A 332 34.94 2.61 15.15
CA ASP A 332 34.41 3.91 14.78
C ASP A 332 33.03 4.19 15.41
N ASN A 333 32.64 3.50 16.48
CA ASN A 333 31.48 3.90 17.28
C ASN A 333 31.81 5.14 18.15
N PRO A 334 30.82 6.00 18.45
CA PRO A 334 31.04 7.30 19.09
C PRO A 334 31.59 7.23 20.52
N PHE A 335 31.37 6.12 21.22
CA PHE A 335 31.83 5.92 22.59
C PHE A 335 32.80 4.74 22.73
N TYR A 336 33.37 4.26 21.61
CA TYR A 336 34.28 3.12 21.65
C TYR A 336 35.58 3.42 22.42
N ASP A 337 35.97 2.55 23.36
CA ASP A 337 37.24 2.61 24.08
C ASP A 337 37.91 1.24 24.21
N SER A 338 38.81 0.91 23.27
CA SER A 338 39.58 -0.33 23.32
C SER A 338 40.49 -0.50 24.56
N SER A 339 40.67 0.52 25.39
CA SER A 339 41.61 0.48 26.52
C SER A 339 41.04 -0.13 27.80
N ASP A 340 39.72 -0.23 27.95
CA ASP A 340 39.05 -0.74 29.15
C ASP A 340 38.29 -2.06 28.94
N GLY A 341 38.23 -2.56 27.71
CA GLY A 341 37.58 -3.81 27.35
C GLY A 341 36.68 -3.61 26.14
N ILE A 342 35.71 -4.49 25.97
CA ILE A 342 34.54 -4.24 25.11
C ILE A 342 33.31 -4.42 25.99
N ASP A 343 32.50 -3.39 26.13
CA ASP A 343 31.28 -3.35 26.94
C ASP A 343 30.15 -2.59 26.22
N SER A 344 28.99 -2.40 26.87
CA SER A 344 27.78 -1.83 26.27
C SER A 344 28.01 -0.51 25.54
N HIS A 345 28.84 0.38 26.11
CA HIS A 345 29.09 1.71 25.56
C HIS A 345 29.76 1.67 24.18
N ASP A 346 30.58 0.65 23.90
CA ASP A 346 31.25 0.46 22.60
C ASP A 346 30.27 0.19 21.46
N TYR A 347 29.05 -0.25 21.77
CA TYR A 347 28.01 -0.56 20.78
C TYR A 347 27.06 0.62 20.51
N ILE A 348 27.07 1.67 21.35
CA ILE A 348 26.08 2.74 21.26
C ILE A 348 26.30 3.57 20.00
N PHE A 349 25.27 3.65 19.15
CA PHE A 349 25.20 4.61 18.06
C PHE A 349 24.44 5.87 18.47
N ALA A 350 23.32 5.72 19.18
CA ALA A 350 22.53 6.80 19.77
C ALA A 350 21.90 6.33 21.09
N TYR A 351 21.57 7.27 21.99
CA TYR A 351 21.05 6.96 23.32
C TYR A 351 19.95 7.94 23.77
N GLY A 352 19.29 7.67 24.90
CA GLY A 352 18.20 8.50 25.40
C GLY A 352 16.86 8.22 24.68
N LEU A 353 16.62 6.98 24.30
CA LEU A 353 15.37 6.53 23.66
C LEU A 353 14.53 5.72 24.67
N ARG A 354 13.20 5.75 24.53
CA ARG A 354 12.28 5.02 25.42
C ARG A 354 12.00 3.62 24.88
N ASN A 355 11.35 3.57 23.72
CA ASN A 355 10.91 2.31 23.12
C ASN A 355 10.98 2.39 21.59
N PRO A 356 12.19 2.48 21.00
CA PRO A 356 12.39 2.52 19.56
C PRO A 356 11.90 1.21 18.97
N PHE A 357 10.71 1.21 18.39
CA PHE A 357 10.07 0.00 17.89
C PHE A 357 10.48 -0.30 16.45
N GLY A 358 10.50 0.74 15.61
CA GLY A 358 10.71 0.63 14.16
C GLY A 358 11.88 1.47 13.68
N GLY A 359 12.55 1.02 12.62
CA GLY A 359 13.71 1.70 12.06
C GLY A 359 13.96 1.38 10.59
N ALA A 360 14.20 2.42 9.78
CA ALA A 360 14.56 2.23 8.38
C ALA A 360 15.54 3.29 7.87
N TRP A 361 16.34 2.88 6.89
CA TRP A 361 17.27 3.76 6.20
C TRP A 361 16.58 4.43 5.02
N ARG A 362 16.72 5.74 4.96
CA ARG A 362 16.31 6.55 3.82
C ARG A 362 17.47 6.63 2.83
N ALA A 363 17.32 6.02 1.66
CA ALA A 363 18.41 5.89 0.70
C ALA A 363 18.87 7.24 0.13
N SER A 364 17.93 8.18 -0.01
CA SER A 364 18.18 9.50 -0.62
C SER A 364 19.15 10.39 0.17
N ASP A 365 19.21 10.26 1.50
CA ASP A 365 20.15 11.01 2.37
C ASP A 365 21.10 10.12 3.19
N GLY A 366 20.92 8.80 3.12
CA GLY A 366 21.76 7.83 3.82
C GLY A 366 21.62 7.92 5.34
N LYS A 367 20.44 8.30 5.86
CA LYS A 367 20.18 8.43 7.29
C LYS A 367 19.22 7.35 7.78
N LEU A 368 19.43 6.94 9.03
CA LEU A 368 18.50 6.10 9.78
C LEU A 368 17.40 6.99 10.36
N TYR A 369 16.17 6.51 10.26
CA TYR A 369 15.01 7.10 10.89
C TYR A 369 14.35 6.06 11.79
N GLU A 370 13.79 6.51 12.89
CA GLU A 370 13.14 5.65 13.88
C GLU A 370 11.77 6.20 14.28
N VAL A 371 10.90 5.28 14.67
CA VAL A 371 9.67 5.61 15.38
C VAL A 371 9.62 4.88 16.72
N GLU A 372 9.11 5.58 17.73
CA GLU A 372 9.03 5.08 19.09
C GLU A 372 7.81 5.55 19.86
N ASN A 373 7.45 4.79 20.88
CA ASN A 373 6.27 5.06 21.69
C ASN A 373 6.62 5.90 22.92
N GLY A 374 5.86 6.97 23.17
CA GLY A 374 5.96 7.80 24.36
C GLY A 374 5.14 7.26 25.54
N PRO A 375 5.32 7.83 26.75
CA PRO A 375 4.49 7.49 27.91
C PRO A 375 3.13 8.19 27.77
N GLY A 376 2.11 7.46 27.31
CA GLY A 376 0.70 7.93 27.17
C GLY A 376 0.46 9.11 26.21
N ALA A 377 1.52 9.77 25.75
CA ALA A 377 1.54 10.90 24.83
C ALA A 377 2.93 11.04 24.18
N ASN A 378 3.02 11.91 23.16
CA ASN A 378 4.27 12.26 22.48
C ASN A 378 5.03 11.06 21.90
N ASP A 379 4.36 10.16 21.17
CA ASP A 379 5.10 9.21 20.30
C ASP A 379 6.02 10.01 19.38
N ARG A 380 7.20 9.49 19.07
CA ARG A 380 8.24 10.23 18.35
C ARG A 380 8.54 9.58 17.01
N PHE A 381 8.65 10.42 15.98
CA PHE A 381 9.32 10.11 14.72
C PHE A 381 10.58 10.97 14.64
N ALA A 382 11.76 10.37 14.50
CA ALA A 382 13.02 11.09 14.47
C ALA A 382 14.02 10.56 13.44
N ARG A 383 14.95 11.44 13.05
CA ARG A 383 16.19 11.04 12.36
C ARG A 383 17.24 10.68 13.40
N VAL A 384 17.90 9.55 13.22
CA VAL A 384 18.94 9.04 14.13
C VAL A 384 20.32 9.60 13.74
N ASP A 385 20.93 10.38 14.64
CA ASP A 385 22.24 11.00 14.45
C ASP A 385 23.31 10.31 15.34
N ARG A 386 24.49 10.02 14.78
CA ARG A 386 25.60 9.34 15.48
C ARG A 386 26.03 10.11 16.74
N GLY A 387 26.06 9.41 17.88
CA GLY A 387 26.45 9.90 19.20
C GLY A 387 25.42 10.81 19.87
N ALA A 388 24.24 11.00 19.27
CA ALA A 388 23.25 11.92 19.78
C ALA A 388 22.47 11.35 20.97
N ASP A 389 22.11 12.27 21.87
CA ASP A 389 21.20 12.08 22.98
C ASP A 389 19.78 12.50 22.56
N TYR A 390 18.84 11.60 22.78
CA TYR A 390 17.42 11.76 22.49
C TYR A 390 16.59 12.10 23.74
N GLY A 391 17.24 12.29 24.89
CA GLY A 391 16.72 13.00 26.04
C GLY A 391 15.81 12.21 26.98
N TRP A 392 15.37 11.00 26.64
CA TRP A 392 14.49 10.21 27.52
C TRP A 392 15.16 9.97 28.89
N ASP A 393 14.50 10.45 29.94
CA ASP A 393 14.86 10.24 31.35
C ASP A 393 13.61 10.04 32.23
N GLY A 394 12.48 9.67 31.60
CA GLY A 394 11.21 9.34 32.27
C GLY A 394 10.09 10.37 32.09
N GLY A 395 10.37 11.54 31.52
CA GLY A 395 9.38 12.60 31.30
C GLY A 395 8.73 12.53 29.92
N ALA A 396 7.40 12.68 29.83
CA ALA A 396 6.68 12.73 28.55
C ALA A 396 7.17 13.86 27.61
N THR A 397 7.72 14.95 28.16
CA THR A 397 8.30 16.05 27.38
C THR A 397 9.64 15.69 26.75
N ASP A 398 10.35 14.72 27.29
CA ASP A 398 11.67 14.29 26.83
C ASP A 398 11.60 13.74 25.41
N MET A 399 10.48 13.08 25.09
CA MET A 399 10.14 12.56 23.76
C MET A 399 10.09 13.63 22.66
N LYS A 400 10.07 14.93 23.00
CA LYS A 400 10.13 16.03 22.02
C LYS A 400 11.56 16.33 21.57
N THR A 401 12.56 15.87 22.31
CA THR A 401 13.97 16.09 21.97
C THR A 401 14.27 15.40 20.65
N ARG A 402 14.77 16.19 19.67
CA ARG A 402 15.13 15.73 18.31
C ARG A 402 14.00 15.07 17.50
N ALA A 403 12.75 15.24 17.90
CA ALA A 403 11.63 14.76 17.12
C ALA A 403 11.49 15.59 15.83
N LEU A 404 11.28 14.90 14.71
CA LEU A 404 10.79 15.52 13.47
C LEU A 404 9.27 15.70 13.53
N TYR A 405 8.60 14.78 14.22
CA TYR A 405 7.18 14.84 14.50
C TYR A 405 6.90 14.15 15.83
N ASN A 406 5.95 14.71 16.60
CA ASN A 406 5.39 14.04 17.76
C ASN A 406 3.89 13.86 17.56
N TRP A 407 3.40 12.64 17.78
CA TRP A 407 1.97 12.45 17.96
C TRP A 407 1.62 12.90 19.38
N GLU A 408 0.83 13.96 19.50
CA GLU A 408 0.42 14.52 20.80
C GLU A 408 -0.26 13.46 21.69
N HIS A 409 -0.92 12.49 21.06
CA HIS A 409 -1.51 11.33 21.72
C HIS A 409 -0.86 10.04 21.22
N THR A 410 -0.96 8.96 22.01
CA THR A 410 -0.47 7.65 21.58
C THR A 410 -1.23 7.14 20.36
N HIS A 411 -0.47 6.89 19.30
CA HIS A 411 -0.87 6.22 18.08
C HIS A 411 -0.15 4.86 17.94
N ALA A 412 0.86 4.61 18.78
CA ALA A 412 1.70 3.43 18.77
C ALA A 412 2.32 3.18 17.38
N PRO A 413 3.18 4.08 16.87
CA PRO A 413 3.95 3.79 15.68
C PRO A 413 4.94 2.66 15.99
N VAL A 414 4.90 1.58 15.21
CA VAL A 414 5.65 0.36 15.52
C VAL A 414 6.66 -0.05 14.45
N ASP A 415 6.48 0.43 13.21
CA ASP A 415 7.42 0.17 12.14
C ASP A 415 7.41 1.26 11.07
N ILE A 416 8.49 1.34 10.29
CA ILE A 416 8.69 2.37 9.26
C ILE A 416 9.40 1.79 8.04
N THR A 417 8.99 2.22 6.84
CA THR A 417 9.72 1.95 5.60
C THR A 417 9.73 3.19 4.70
N PHE A 418 10.60 3.23 3.70
CA PHE A 418 10.64 4.30 2.70
C PHE A 418 10.30 3.78 1.30
N ALA A 419 9.56 4.57 0.52
CA ALA A 419 9.37 4.31 -0.91
C ALA A 419 10.49 5.00 -1.71
N GLU A 420 11.66 4.37 -1.80
CA GLU A 420 12.84 4.97 -2.44
C GLU A 420 12.98 4.57 -3.91
N PRO A 421 13.34 5.46 -4.85
CA PRO A 421 13.54 5.10 -6.26
C PRO A 421 14.58 3.99 -6.44
N SER A 422 15.62 3.99 -5.60
CA SER A 422 16.69 3.00 -5.61
C SER A 422 16.30 1.67 -4.94
N VAL A 423 15.15 1.62 -4.26
CA VAL A 423 14.65 0.42 -3.57
C VAL A 423 13.33 0.03 -4.22
N HIS A 424 13.34 -1.04 -5.02
CA HIS A 424 12.13 -1.54 -5.67
C HIS A 424 11.38 -0.50 -6.51
N HIS A 425 12.08 0.49 -7.10
CA HIS A 425 11.48 1.59 -7.87
C HIS A 425 10.34 2.29 -7.11
N ALA A 426 10.60 2.63 -5.83
CA ALA A 426 9.64 3.22 -4.92
C ALA A 426 8.32 2.44 -4.83
N SER A 427 8.38 1.11 -4.91
CA SER A 427 7.22 0.22 -4.84
C SER A 427 6.13 0.51 -5.90
N GLY A 428 6.51 1.15 -7.01
CA GLY A 428 5.58 1.59 -8.05
C GLY A 428 4.67 2.76 -7.65
N PHE A 429 5.01 3.46 -6.56
CA PHE A 429 4.30 4.65 -6.10
C PHE A 429 4.69 5.88 -6.94
N PRO A 430 3.82 6.91 -7.01
CA PRO A 430 4.07 8.06 -7.87
C PRO A 430 5.28 8.88 -7.38
N GLU A 431 5.93 9.57 -8.31
CA GLU A 431 7.21 10.28 -8.07
C GLU A 431 7.14 11.33 -6.96
N ASP A 432 5.98 11.97 -6.76
CA ASP A 432 5.76 12.91 -5.67
C ASP A 432 5.76 12.27 -4.28
N THR A 433 5.82 10.94 -4.20
CA THR A 433 5.95 10.17 -2.95
C THR A 433 7.30 9.47 -2.81
N TRP A 434 8.22 9.69 -3.76
CA TRP A 434 9.54 9.09 -3.71
C TRP A 434 10.37 9.65 -2.54
N GLY A 435 10.97 8.75 -1.77
CA GLY A 435 11.73 9.07 -0.56
C GLY A 435 10.85 9.47 0.62
N HIS A 436 9.52 9.27 0.55
CA HIS A 436 8.61 9.44 1.68
C HIS A 436 8.69 8.25 2.63
N ALA A 437 8.44 8.53 3.92
CA ALA A 437 8.32 7.52 4.96
C ALA A 437 6.87 7.03 5.07
N PHE A 438 6.70 5.73 5.31
CA PHE A 438 5.44 5.09 5.60
C PHE A 438 5.53 4.41 6.94
N VAL A 439 4.66 4.79 7.87
CA VAL A 439 4.70 4.37 9.27
C VAL A 439 3.44 3.58 9.58
N SER A 440 3.60 2.42 10.21
CA SER A 440 2.48 1.65 10.76
C SER A 440 2.14 2.16 12.16
N GLU A 441 0.90 2.61 12.36
CA GLU A 441 0.37 3.02 13.65
C GLU A 441 -0.58 1.92 14.16
N SER A 442 -0.13 1.12 15.13
CA SER A 442 -0.90 -0.01 15.66
C SER A 442 -2.12 0.44 16.49
N GLY A 443 -2.04 1.59 17.14
CA GLY A 443 -3.08 2.05 18.05
C GLY A 443 -3.25 1.14 19.27
N PRO A 444 -4.39 1.23 19.98
CA PRO A 444 -4.60 0.55 21.26
C PRO A 444 -4.69 -0.98 21.10
N THR A 445 -4.02 -1.69 22.00
CA THR A 445 -4.00 -3.15 22.02
C THR A 445 -5.41 -3.69 22.22
N TYR A 446 -5.76 -4.75 21.47
CA TYR A 446 -7.07 -5.44 21.53
C TYR A 446 -8.33 -4.64 21.22
N ALA A 447 -8.21 -3.37 20.89
CA ALA A 447 -9.38 -2.57 20.54
C ALA A 447 -10.09 -3.18 19.33
N THR A 448 -11.41 -3.35 19.43
CA THR A 448 -12.24 -3.78 18.30
C THR A 448 -12.62 -2.60 17.44
N GLY A 449 -12.89 -2.86 16.16
CA GLY A 449 -13.43 -1.84 15.28
C GLY A 449 -12.41 -0.79 14.81
N PRO A 450 -12.88 0.18 14.03
CA PRO A 450 -12.12 1.38 13.68
C PRO A 450 -11.66 2.14 14.93
N GLN A 451 -10.50 2.76 14.86
CA GLN A 451 -9.98 3.60 15.96
C GLN A 451 -9.79 5.04 15.50
N GLU A 452 -9.94 5.99 16.43
CA GLU A 452 -9.59 7.39 16.16
C GLU A 452 -8.08 7.57 15.97
N LYS A 453 -7.31 6.83 16.78
CA LYS A 453 -5.86 6.87 16.89
C LYS A 453 -5.30 5.49 16.52
N GLY A 454 -4.35 5.46 15.59
CA GLY A 454 -3.77 4.22 15.07
C GLY A 454 -4.69 3.38 14.19
N LYS A 455 -4.38 2.08 14.12
CA LYS A 455 -4.87 1.11 13.13
C LYS A 455 -4.79 1.61 11.69
N ARG A 456 -3.65 2.16 11.30
CA ARG A 456 -3.48 2.78 9.98
C ARG A 456 -2.03 2.82 9.53
N VAL A 457 -1.85 2.96 8.22
CA VAL A 457 -0.57 3.32 7.63
C VAL A 457 -0.62 4.80 7.25
N VAL A 458 0.36 5.57 7.70
CA VAL A 458 0.49 7.01 7.40
C VAL A 458 1.73 7.29 6.58
N GLU A 459 1.65 8.33 5.75
CA GLU A 459 2.71 8.83 4.89
C GLU A 459 3.28 10.13 5.47
N PHE A 460 4.62 10.24 5.49
CA PHE A 460 5.36 11.47 5.77
C PHE A 460 6.24 11.86 4.60
N GLY A 461 6.09 13.09 4.13
CA GLY A 461 7.02 13.70 3.18
C GLY A 461 8.15 14.45 3.89
N PHE A 462 9.06 15.03 3.11
CA PHE A 462 10.17 15.83 3.64
C PHE A 462 10.36 17.12 2.87
N ASN A 463 10.53 18.22 3.58
CA ASN A 463 10.96 19.49 2.99
C ASN A 463 12.45 19.44 2.64
N ALA A 464 12.92 20.40 1.84
CA ALA A 464 14.32 20.48 1.44
C ALA A 464 15.30 20.69 2.63
N ASP A 465 14.83 21.21 3.76
CA ASP A 465 15.61 21.37 5.00
C ASP A 465 15.64 20.10 5.88
N GLY A 466 14.95 19.03 5.45
CA GLY A 466 14.86 17.76 6.16
C GLY A 466 13.76 17.68 7.21
N SER A 467 12.95 18.75 7.40
CA SER A 467 11.75 18.68 8.26
C SER A 467 10.68 17.80 7.63
N ALA A 468 9.97 17.03 8.45
CA ALA A 468 8.90 16.16 8.00
C ALA A 468 7.62 16.94 7.67
N THR A 469 6.85 16.46 6.69
CA THR A 469 5.49 16.90 6.39
C THR A 469 4.52 15.75 6.56
N GLY A 470 3.30 16.01 7.03
CA GLY A 470 2.32 14.97 7.38
C GLY A 470 2.02 14.94 8.89
N PRO A 471 1.49 13.83 9.42
CA PRO A 471 1.14 12.59 8.73
C PRO A 471 -0.07 12.73 7.81
N LYS A 472 -0.06 11.97 6.71
CA LYS A 472 -1.21 11.81 5.82
C LYS A 472 -1.65 10.35 5.86
N THR A 473 -2.86 10.07 6.36
CA THR A 473 -3.38 8.70 6.41
C THR A 473 -3.52 8.13 5.00
N LEU A 474 -2.88 7.00 4.73
CA LEU A 474 -2.97 6.29 3.44
C LEU A 474 -4.07 5.23 3.48
N VAL A 475 -4.07 4.42 4.54
CA VAL A 475 -5.02 3.33 4.77
C VAL A 475 -5.42 3.30 6.23
N GLU A 476 -6.70 3.09 6.53
CA GLU A 476 -7.22 2.95 7.89
C GLU A 476 -8.10 1.70 8.03
N TYR A 477 -8.07 1.08 9.21
CA TYR A 477 -8.89 -0.08 9.51
C TYR A 477 -10.37 0.30 9.69
N ASN A 478 -11.25 -0.50 9.10
CA ASN A 478 -12.70 -0.34 9.16
C ASN A 478 -13.45 -1.62 9.55
N GLY A 479 -12.77 -2.76 9.70
CA GLY A 479 -13.42 -4.01 10.11
C GLY A 479 -14.00 -3.95 11.52
N GLY A 480 -14.79 -4.96 11.91
CA GLY A 480 -15.39 -5.06 13.25
C GLY A 480 -14.56 -5.85 14.26
N GLY A 481 -13.46 -6.47 13.83
CA GLY A 481 -12.60 -7.30 14.66
C GLY A 481 -11.45 -6.53 15.31
N LYS A 482 -10.41 -7.27 15.72
CA LYS A 482 -9.28 -6.74 16.50
C LYS A 482 -8.05 -6.41 15.68
N THR A 483 -7.98 -6.80 14.40
CA THR A 483 -6.74 -6.66 13.63
C THR A 483 -6.21 -5.23 13.64
N THR A 484 -4.89 -5.11 13.55
CA THR A 484 -4.17 -3.84 13.53
C THR A 484 -2.85 -3.99 12.77
N VAL A 485 -2.23 -2.89 12.38
CA VAL A 485 -0.96 -2.91 11.64
C VAL A 485 0.24 -3.11 12.56
N ALA A 486 1.20 -3.94 12.16
CA ALA A 486 2.50 -4.07 12.82
C ALA A 486 3.65 -3.88 11.82
N GLY A 487 4.32 -4.94 11.39
CA GLY A 487 5.45 -4.86 10.46
C GLY A 487 5.09 -4.23 9.12
N ILE A 488 6.00 -3.46 8.54
CA ILE A 488 5.83 -2.77 7.26
C ILE A 488 7.12 -2.79 6.44
N THR A 489 7.03 -3.07 5.14
CA THR A 489 8.20 -2.99 4.24
C THR A 489 7.82 -2.56 2.83
N ALA A 490 8.69 -1.77 2.20
CA ALA A 490 8.63 -1.54 0.77
C ALA A 490 8.97 -2.84 0.02
N GLY A 491 8.20 -3.14 -1.03
CA GLY A 491 8.46 -4.28 -1.92
C GLY A 491 8.34 -3.90 -3.40
N PRO A 492 8.51 -4.87 -4.32
CA PRO A 492 8.60 -4.63 -5.76
C PRO A 492 7.36 -4.00 -6.41
N ASP A 493 6.17 -4.20 -5.84
CA ASP A 493 4.92 -3.71 -6.43
C ASP A 493 3.91 -3.16 -5.41
N GLY A 494 4.42 -2.73 -4.25
CA GLY A 494 3.65 -2.06 -3.22
C GLY A 494 4.37 -2.04 -1.88
N ILE A 495 3.71 -1.44 -0.89
CA ILE A 495 4.12 -1.50 0.52
C ILE A 495 3.33 -2.62 1.18
N TYR A 496 4.04 -3.53 1.82
CA TYR A 496 3.47 -4.67 2.53
C TYR A 496 3.36 -4.35 4.01
N PHE A 497 2.26 -4.75 4.64
CA PHE A 497 2.11 -4.62 6.09
C PHE A 497 1.42 -5.84 6.69
N SER A 498 1.75 -6.16 7.94
CA SER A 498 1.10 -7.25 8.66
C SER A 498 -0.12 -6.76 9.42
N GLY A 499 -1.20 -7.55 9.38
CA GLY A 499 -2.27 -7.51 10.37
C GLY A 499 -1.84 -8.35 11.56
N LEU A 500 -1.60 -7.74 12.73
CA LEU A 500 -1.05 -8.40 13.91
C LEU A 500 -1.97 -9.51 14.45
N TYR A 501 -3.28 -9.26 14.47
CA TYR A 501 -4.27 -10.20 14.99
C TYR A 501 -5.15 -10.76 13.87
N PRO A 502 -5.68 -11.98 14.04
CA PRO A 502 -6.84 -12.44 13.29
C PRO A 502 -8.01 -11.45 13.41
N ASP A 503 -8.76 -11.32 12.32
CA ASP A 503 -9.97 -10.50 12.31
C ASP A 503 -11.28 -11.31 12.35
N SER A 504 -11.15 -12.62 12.60
CA SER A 504 -12.29 -13.51 12.77
C SER A 504 -12.83 -13.45 14.19
N ALA A 505 -14.15 -13.31 14.34
CA ALA A 505 -14.83 -13.37 15.64
C ALA A 505 -14.72 -14.75 16.31
N SER A 506 -14.37 -15.82 15.57
CA SER A 506 -14.25 -17.18 16.10
C SER A 506 -12.86 -17.50 16.67
N GLU A 507 -11.86 -16.65 16.42
CA GLU A 507 -10.49 -16.84 16.90
C GLU A 507 -10.12 -15.74 17.90
N GLY A 508 -9.38 -16.11 18.94
CA GLY A 508 -8.74 -15.14 19.83
C GLY A 508 -7.64 -14.36 19.11
N PRO A 509 -7.15 -13.25 19.69
CA PRO A 509 -6.13 -12.40 19.07
C PRO A 509 -4.79 -13.13 18.84
N THR A 510 -4.49 -14.19 19.59
CA THR A 510 -3.29 -15.02 19.40
C THR A 510 -3.51 -16.18 18.42
N GLY A 511 -4.62 -16.18 17.68
CA GLY A 511 -4.96 -17.18 16.66
C GLY A 511 -4.00 -17.17 15.47
N ARG A 512 -4.22 -18.09 14.53
CA ARG A 512 -3.28 -18.34 13.41
C ARG A 512 -3.80 -17.90 12.05
N SER A 513 -4.85 -17.10 12.02
CA SER A 513 -5.43 -16.58 10.78
C SER A 513 -5.15 -15.09 10.57
N ALA A 514 -4.09 -14.56 11.18
CA ALA A 514 -3.58 -13.24 10.86
C ALA A 514 -3.07 -13.20 9.40
N LYS A 515 -3.02 -12.00 8.82
CA LYS A 515 -2.88 -11.78 7.37
C LYS A 515 -1.78 -10.76 7.07
N ILE A 516 -1.21 -10.87 5.88
CA ILE A 516 -0.34 -9.85 5.29
C ILE A 516 -1.12 -9.17 4.17
N TYR A 517 -1.01 -7.85 4.12
CA TYR A 517 -1.66 -7.00 3.14
C TYR A 517 -0.62 -6.24 2.32
N ARG A 518 -1.04 -5.78 1.14
CA ARG A 518 -0.25 -4.93 0.25
C ARG A 518 -1.05 -3.69 -0.13
N ILE A 519 -0.45 -2.53 0.10
CA ILE A 519 -0.88 -1.24 -0.44
C ILE A 519 -0.21 -1.05 -1.79
N ARG A 520 -1.00 -0.93 -2.85
CA ARG A 520 -0.49 -0.71 -4.21
C ARG A 520 -1.03 0.57 -4.78
N TYR A 521 -0.16 1.34 -5.44
CA TYR A 521 -0.61 2.44 -6.27
C TYR A 521 -1.21 1.91 -7.58
N VAL A 522 -2.43 2.33 -7.83
CA VAL A 522 -3.25 2.07 -9.00
C VAL A 522 -3.73 3.44 -9.42
N PRO A 523 -2.97 4.14 -10.30
CA PRO A 523 -3.35 5.49 -10.70
C PRO A 523 -4.84 5.51 -11.04
N GLN A 524 -5.56 6.57 -10.67
CA GLN A 524 -6.97 6.81 -11.02
C GLN A 524 -7.16 7.06 -12.54
N GLN A 525 -6.41 6.34 -13.36
CA GLN A 525 -6.56 6.06 -14.79
C GLN A 525 -6.90 4.57 -15.02
N ALA A 526 -7.66 3.93 -14.12
CA ALA A 526 -8.66 2.98 -14.62
C ALA A 526 -9.45 3.78 -15.66
N ASP A 527 -9.35 3.54 -16.96
CA ASP A 527 -9.96 2.37 -17.61
C ASP A 527 -9.22 1.91 -18.88
N ALA A 528 -8.04 2.48 -19.19
CA ALA A 528 -7.34 2.18 -20.44
C ALA A 528 -6.42 0.94 -20.34
N PRO A 529 -6.56 -0.06 -21.24
CA PRO A 529 -5.66 -1.20 -21.32
C PRO A 529 -4.18 -0.86 -21.44
N VAL A 530 -3.83 0.11 -22.29
CA VAL A 530 -2.46 0.61 -22.44
C VAL A 530 -2.46 2.12 -22.50
N VAL A 531 -1.49 2.75 -21.84
CA VAL A 531 -1.23 4.20 -21.99
C VAL A 531 0.23 4.38 -22.40
N ALA A 532 0.48 5.01 -23.54
CA ALA A 532 1.83 5.37 -23.97
C ALA A 532 2.12 6.84 -23.67
N TYR A 533 3.39 7.17 -23.44
CA TYR A 533 3.86 8.50 -23.06
C TYR A 533 5.03 8.95 -23.93
N THR A 534 5.13 10.25 -24.19
CA THR A 534 6.23 10.79 -25.00
C THR A 534 7.53 10.93 -24.25
N ASP A 535 7.47 11.01 -22.92
CA ASP A 535 8.65 11.16 -22.08
C ASP A 535 8.83 9.91 -21.22
N ARG A 536 10.06 9.74 -20.71
CA ARG A 536 10.33 8.79 -19.63
C ARG A 536 9.56 9.20 -18.37
N ASP A 537 9.40 8.28 -17.43
CA ASP A 537 8.72 8.53 -16.14
C ASP A 537 7.22 8.86 -16.26
N PHE A 538 6.57 8.47 -17.36
CA PHE A 538 5.13 8.60 -17.58
C PHE A 538 4.63 10.06 -17.62
N LYS A 539 5.49 10.95 -18.13
CA LYS A 539 5.21 12.39 -18.30
C LYS A 539 4.99 12.75 -19.78
N GLY A 540 4.71 14.03 -20.02
CA GLY A 540 4.60 14.58 -21.37
C GLY A 540 3.25 14.30 -22.04
N GLY A 541 3.28 14.16 -23.36
CA GLY A 541 2.10 13.76 -24.13
C GLY A 541 1.76 12.31 -23.83
N PHE A 542 0.48 11.97 -23.72
CA PHE A 542 0.06 10.60 -23.47
C PHE A 542 -1.12 10.20 -24.35
N GLN A 543 -1.30 8.90 -24.58
CA GLN A 543 -2.44 8.37 -25.30
C GLN A 543 -2.87 7.03 -24.73
N SER A 544 -4.18 6.88 -24.52
CA SER A 544 -4.79 5.62 -24.10
C SER A 544 -5.20 4.77 -25.29
N PHE A 545 -5.09 3.45 -25.14
CA PHE A 545 -5.39 2.45 -26.16
C PHE A 545 -6.22 1.33 -25.55
N GLY A 546 -7.30 0.96 -26.25
CA GLY A 546 -8.05 -0.29 -26.01
C GLY A 546 -7.35 -1.48 -26.67
N ALA A 547 -7.95 -2.68 -26.65
CA ALA A 547 -7.43 -3.80 -27.43
C ALA A 547 -7.43 -3.46 -28.94
N GLY A 548 -6.34 -3.76 -29.66
CA GLY A 548 -6.24 -3.33 -31.05
C GLY A 548 -4.83 -3.32 -31.63
N VAL A 549 -4.73 -2.87 -32.90
CA VAL A 549 -3.46 -2.61 -33.60
C VAL A 549 -3.48 -1.19 -34.13
N PHE A 550 -2.63 -0.35 -33.54
CA PHE A 550 -2.55 1.09 -33.75
C PHE A 550 -1.29 1.44 -34.53
N ASP A 551 -1.48 2.08 -35.67
CA ASP A 551 -0.42 2.43 -36.62
C ASP A 551 -0.41 3.95 -36.83
N ALA A 552 0.76 4.57 -36.62
CA ALA A 552 0.93 6.00 -36.78
C ALA A 552 0.64 6.50 -38.21
N SER A 553 0.89 5.69 -39.24
CA SER A 553 0.58 6.01 -40.65
C SER A 553 -0.93 6.16 -40.91
N LYS A 554 -1.76 5.61 -40.01
CA LYS A 554 -3.22 5.76 -40.02
C LYS A 554 -3.71 6.89 -39.13
N GLY A 555 -2.79 7.59 -38.45
CA GLY A 555 -3.10 8.61 -37.47
C GLY A 555 -3.51 8.04 -36.11
N ASP A 556 -3.34 6.73 -35.88
CA ASP A 556 -3.82 6.10 -34.64
C ASP A 556 -2.98 6.50 -33.42
N LEU A 557 -1.78 7.05 -33.60
CA LEU A 557 -0.90 7.54 -32.54
C LEU A 557 -0.94 9.07 -32.41
N ALA A 558 -2.01 9.76 -32.80
CA ALA A 558 -2.03 11.21 -32.95
C ALA A 558 -1.66 12.03 -31.69
N ALA A 559 -1.93 11.54 -30.47
CA ALA A 559 -1.68 12.30 -29.24
C ALA A 559 -0.25 12.13 -28.69
N VAL A 560 0.40 10.99 -28.95
CA VAL A 560 1.82 10.75 -28.60
C VAL A 560 2.75 11.05 -29.78
N GLY A 561 2.28 10.85 -31.00
CA GLY A 561 2.99 11.05 -32.26
C GLY A 561 3.83 9.84 -32.70
N ASN A 562 4.21 9.85 -33.98
CA ASN A 562 5.14 8.89 -34.58
C ASN A 562 6.55 9.08 -34.00
N ASP A 563 7.27 8.00 -33.70
CA ASP A 563 8.67 8.05 -33.24
C ASP A 563 8.86 8.94 -32.01
N LYS A 564 7.93 8.87 -31.06
CA LYS A 564 7.94 9.73 -29.87
C LYS A 564 7.65 9.02 -28.57
N ILE A 565 7.33 7.73 -28.60
CA ILE A 565 6.98 7.00 -27.39
C ILE A 565 8.25 6.58 -26.66
N SER A 566 8.34 6.94 -25.38
CA SER A 566 9.47 6.67 -24.50
C SER A 566 9.11 5.74 -23.33
N SER A 567 7.84 5.74 -22.89
CA SER A 567 7.38 4.84 -21.82
C SER A 567 5.93 4.38 -22.05
N LEU A 568 5.52 3.29 -21.39
CA LEU A 568 4.14 2.82 -21.43
C LEU A 568 3.67 2.16 -20.13
N ARG A 569 2.37 2.25 -19.86
CA ARG A 569 1.67 1.49 -18.82
C ARG A 569 0.78 0.46 -19.49
N VAL A 570 0.81 -0.77 -19.01
CA VAL A 570 -0.06 -1.87 -19.43
C VAL A 570 -0.91 -2.32 -18.23
N ALA A 571 -2.22 -2.35 -18.39
CA ALA A 571 -3.15 -2.77 -17.33
C ALA A 571 -3.10 -4.30 -17.10
N PRO A 572 -3.44 -4.78 -15.89
CA PRO A 572 -3.65 -6.21 -15.65
C PRO A 572 -4.66 -6.83 -16.62
N GLY A 573 -4.40 -8.07 -17.07
CA GLY A 573 -5.22 -8.75 -18.08
C GLY A 573 -4.93 -8.33 -19.53
N TYR A 574 -3.99 -7.39 -19.73
CA TYR A 574 -3.56 -6.94 -21.06
C TYR A 574 -2.05 -7.10 -21.24
N ARG A 575 -1.66 -7.10 -22.51
CA ARG A 575 -0.28 -7.21 -23.01
C ARG A 575 -0.09 -6.22 -24.16
N ALA A 576 1.14 -5.83 -24.46
CA ALA A 576 1.43 -4.98 -25.61
C ALA A 576 2.64 -5.47 -26.42
N VAL A 577 2.57 -5.34 -27.74
CA VAL A 577 3.73 -5.39 -28.63
C VAL A 577 3.95 -4.01 -29.23
N VAL A 578 5.15 -3.44 -29.05
CA VAL A 578 5.51 -2.11 -29.54
C VAL A 578 6.65 -2.26 -30.54
N CYS A 579 6.50 -1.67 -31.72
CA CYS A 579 7.45 -1.82 -32.82
C CYS A 579 7.96 -0.46 -33.34
N ALA A 580 9.23 -0.42 -33.73
CA ALA A 580 9.91 0.78 -34.22
C ALA A 580 9.42 1.26 -35.59
N ASP A 581 8.75 0.38 -36.35
CA ASP A 581 8.29 0.59 -37.74
C ASP A 581 8.88 1.81 -38.48
N ASP A 582 9.97 1.58 -39.22
CA ASP A 582 10.71 2.58 -39.99
C ASP A 582 10.07 2.91 -41.36
N SER A 583 8.84 2.45 -41.60
CA SER A 583 8.29 2.39 -42.94
C SER A 583 7.20 3.42 -43.26
N ALA A 584 7.63 4.62 -43.63
CA ALA A 584 6.83 5.81 -43.94
C ALA A 584 5.83 5.74 -45.13
N GLY A 585 5.31 4.57 -45.52
CA GLY A 585 4.57 4.41 -46.78
C GLY A 585 3.36 3.50 -46.71
N GLY A 586 2.34 3.88 -45.93
CA GLY A 586 0.99 3.29 -45.87
C GLY A 586 0.80 1.95 -46.59
N ARG A 587 0.94 0.85 -45.86
CA ARG A 587 1.02 -0.50 -46.45
C ARG A 587 -0.16 -1.39 -46.03
N THR A 588 -0.69 -2.13 -47.00
CA THR A 588 -1.28 -3.44 -46.77
C THR A 588 -0.17 -4.46 -47.06
N ASN A 589 0.18 -5.34 -46.10
CA ASN A 589 1.21 -6.39 -46.24
C ASN A 589 2.68 -5.90 -46.31
N ALA A 590 3.10 -5.06 -45.36
CA ALA A 590 4.51 -4.67 -45.19
C ALA A 590 5.37 -5.83 -44.67
N GLY A 591 6.55 -6.05 -45.25
CA GLY A 591 7.59 -6.91 -44.67
C GLY A 591 8.32 -6.21 -43.52
N SER A 592 8.64 -6.98 -42.46
CA SER A 592 9.38 -6.66 -41.22
C SER A 592 9.05 -5.31 -40.55
N LEU A 593 8.38 -5.36 -39.39
CA LEU A 593 8.04 -4.20 -38.53
C LEU A 593 9.25 -3.57 -37.79
N GLY A 594 10.46 -3.79 -38.29
CA GLY A 594 11.70 -3.46 -37.59
C GLY A 594 11.85 -4.21 -36.26
N LEU A 595 12.45 -3.54 -35.29
CA LEU A 595 12.57 -4.05 -33.92
C LEU A 595 11.21 -3.98 -33.24
N CYS A 596 10.79 -5.09 -32.63
CA CYS A 596 9.54 -5.19 -31.88
C CYS A 596 9.80 -5.74 -30.48
N ARG A 597 9.12 -5.14 -29.49
CA ARG A 597 9.20 -5.56 -28.10
C ARG A 597 7.85 -5.90 -27.48
N TYR A 598 7.85 -6.83 -26.53
CA TYR A 598 6.68 -7.26 -25.77
C TYR A 598 6.71 -6.73 -24.34
N TYR A 599 5.53 -6.33 -23.86
CA TYR A 599 5.32 -5.75 -22.54
C TYR A 599 4.13 -6.42 -21.86
N GLY A 600 4.35 -7.01 -20.69
CA GLY A 600 3.29 -7.50 -19.82
C GLY A 600 2.66 -6.38 -19.00
N ALA A 601 1.65 -6.73 -18.19
CA ALA A 601 1.03 -5.82 -17.24
C ALA A 601 2.07 -5.17 -16.31
N GLY A 602 1.96 -3.86 -16.10
CA GLY A 602 2.91 -3.08 -15.33
C GLY A 602 3.21 -1.71 -15.92
N GLN A 603 4.11 -0.99 -15.27
CA GLN A 603 4.66 0.27 -15.73
C GLN A 603 6.04 0.02 -16.32
N HIS A 604 6.28 0.53 -17.53
CA HIS A 604 7.52 0.41 -18.27
C HIS A 604 8.03 1.82 -18.55
N ASP A 605 8.86 2.34 -17.65
CA ASP A 605 9.44 3.69 -17.64
C ASP A 605 10.39 3.94 -18.82
N TYR A 606 10.74 2.88 -19.54
CA TYR A 606 11.54 2.90 -20.75
C TYR A 606 11.15 1.79 -21.73
N VAL A 607 10.86 2.15 -22.98
CA VAL A 607 10.59 1.17 -24.06
C VAL A 607 11.86 0.46 -24.58
N GLY A 608 13.02 0.69 -23.96
CA GLY A 608 14.31 0.15 -24.38
C GLY A 608 15.09 1.11 -25.28
N ALA A 609 16.42 1.10 -25.16
CA ALA A 609 17.28 2.11 -25.79
C ALA A 609 17.33 2.08 -27.31
N ASP A 610 17.12 0.90 -27.85
CA ASP A 610 17.01 0.62 -29.27
C ASP A 610 15.64 1.02 -29.85
N LEU A 611 14.59 1.06 -29.02
CA LEU A 611 13.23 1.41 -29.39
C LEU A 611 12.79 2.82 -28.99
N ASN A 612 13.49 3.49 -28.07
CA ASN A 612 13.11 4.81 -27.56
C ASN A 612 12.96 5.85 -28.67
N ASP A 613 11.86 6.60 -28.67
CA ASP A 613 11.53 7.61 -29.68
C ASP A 613 11.58 7.08 -31.12
N LYS A 614 11.28 5.79 -31.26
CA LYS A 614 11.09 5.11 -32.53
C LYS A 614 9.76 4.36 -32.62
N PRO A 615 8.92 4.18 -31.58
CA PRO A 615 7.72 3.40 -31.81
C PRO A 615 6.78 4.09 -32.79
N SER A 616 6.36 3.33 -33.78
CA SER A 616 5.43 3.75 -34.84
C SER A 616 4.21 2.82 -34.92
N LEU A 617 4.26 1.66 -34.24
CA LEU A 617 3.14 0.73 -34.09
C LEU A 617 3.03 0.20 -32.66
N ILE A 618 1.80 0.16 -32.13
CA ILE A 618 1.45 -0.51 -30.86
C ILE A 618 0.34 -1.53 -31.15
N SER A 619 0.52 -2.77 -30.72
CA SER A 619 -0.54 -3.76 -30.64
C SER A 619 -0.87 -4.03 -29.17
N VAL A 620 -2.12 -3.82 -28.78
CA VAL A 620 -2.64 -4.09 -27.44
C VAL A 620 -3.47 -5.35 -27.50
N MET A 621 -3.12 -6.32 -26.67
CA MET A 621 -3.68 -7.66 -26.67
C MET A 621 -4.41 -7.90 -25.35
N SER A 622 -5.71 -8.20 -25.46
CA SER A 622 -6.50 -8.80 -24.40
C SER A 622 -6.27 -10.32 -24.35
N GLU A 623 -7.00 -11.00 -23.47
CA GLU A 623 -7.22 -12.45 -23.55
C GLU A 623 -7.86 -12.84 -24.90
N PRO A 624 -7.62 -14.07 -25.39
CA PRO A 624 -8.22 -14.60 -26.61
C PRO A 624 -9.75 -14.50 -26.58
N THR A 625 -10.35 -13.79 -27.54
CA THR A 625 -11.81 -13.78 -27.72
C THR A 625 -12.26 -14.70 -28.85
N GLN A 626 -13.50 -15.18 -28.78
CA GLN A 626 -14.09 -15.89 -29.92
C GLN A 626 -14.55 -14.88 -30.98
N GLY A 627 -14.12 -15.06 -32.23
CA GLY A 627 -14.52 -14.20 -33.32
C GLY A 627 -13.92 -14.60 -34.66
N THR A 628 -14.32 -13.87 -35.71
CA THR A 628 -13.85 -14.07 -37.09
C THR A 628 -13.08 -12.85 -37.60
N GLY A 629 -12.39 -12.15 -36.68
CA GLY A 629 -11.54 -11.00 -37.03
C GLY A 629 -10.36 -11.41 -37.92
N ALA A 630 -9.79 -12.58 -37.63
CA ALA A 630 -8.88 -13.28 -38.53
C ALA A 630 -9.15 -14.79 -38.52
N ILE A 631 -8.63 -15.49 -39.54
CA ILE A 631 -8.61 -16.95 -39.60
C ILE A 631 -7.19 -17.38 -39.97
N ALA A 632 -6.55 -18.14 -39.09
CA ALA A 632 -5.26 -18.75 -39.33
C ALA A 632 -5.45 -20.13 -39.99
N TYR A 633 -4.57 -20.48 -40.93
CA TYR A 633 -4.61 -21.75 -41.66
C TYR A 633 -3.24 -22.42 -41.67
N ARG A 634 -3.23 -23.75 -41.64
CA ARG A 634 -2.01 -24.55 -41.87
C ARG A 634 -1.62 -24.62 -43.35
N GLY A 635 -2.57 -24.53 -44.29
CA GLY A 635 -2.27 -24.48 -45.72
C GLY A 635 -1.77 -23.10 -46.15
N ALA A 636 -0.89 -23.06 -47.16
CA ALA A 636 -0.30 -21.82 -47.69
C ALA A 636 -1.26 -20.97 -48.54
N ASP A 637 -2.40 -21.55 -48.94
CA ASP A 637 -3.43 -21.01 -49.84
C ASP A 637 -4.76 -20.72 -49.11
N GLY A 638 -4.76 -20.71 -47.77
CA GLY A 638 -5.96 -20.56 -46.94
C GLY A 638 -6.84 -21.81 -46.90
N THR A 639 -6.25 -23.00 -47.11
CA THR A 639 -6.94 -24.29 -47.00
C THR A 639 -6.41 -25.13 -45.83
N GLY A 640 -7.08 -26.25 -45.54
CA GLY A 640 -6.69 -27.17 -44.47
C GLY A 640 -7.24 -26.78 -43.09
N PRO A 641 -6.70 -27.36 -41.99
CA PRO A 641 -7.08 -27.01 -40.63
C PRO A 641 -6.93 -25.51 -40.38
N SER A 642 -7.94 -24.94 -39.72
CA SER A 642 -8.05 -23.51 -39.51
C SER A 642 -8.54 -23.17 -38.11
N GLN A 643 -8.19 -21.99 -37.62
CA GLN A 643 -8.67 -21.45 -36.34
C GLN A 643 -9.16 -20.01 -36.55
N SER A 644 -10.40 -19.75 -36.12
CA SER A 644 -10.96 -18.39 -36.11
C SER A 644 -10.48 -17.64 -34.87
N LEU A 645 -10.04 -16.40 -35.09
CA LEU A 645 -9.44 -15.53 -34.09
C LEU A 645 -10.28 -14.23 -33.99
N GLY A 646 -10.78 -13.93 -32.80
CA GLY A 646 -11.37 -12.62 -32.45
C GLY A 646 -10.29 -11.58 -32.14
N VAL A 647 -10.69 -10.44 -31.57
CA VAL A 647 -9.74 -9.43 -31.07
C VAL A 647 -9.00 -10.00 -29.85
N GLY A 648 -7.67 -9.82 -29.79
CA GLY A 648 -6.85 -10.33 -28.69
C GLY A 648 -5.48 -10.84 -29.14
N GLY A 649 -4.71 -11.36 -28.18
CA GLY A 649 -3.44 -12.03 -28.43
C GLY A 649 -3.58 -13.55 -28.34
N TYR A 650 -2.94 -14.27 -29.27
CA TYR A 650 -2.92 -15.72 -29.35
C TYR A 650 -1.48 -16.21 -29.39
N GLU A 651 -1.04 -16.86 -28.31
CA GLU A 651 0.31 -17.37 -28.09
C GLU A 651 0.37 -18.90 -28.22
N ALA A 652 1.36 -19.38 -28.97
CA ALA A 652 1.62 -20.80 -29.15
C ALA A 652 1.98 -21.49 -27.83
N THR A 653 2.82 -20.88 -26.98
CA THR A 653 3.16 -21.49 -25.68
C THR A 653 2.02 -21.55 -24.68
N ALA A 654 0.98 -20.74 -24.86
CA ALA A 654 -0.25 -20.82 -24.09
C ALA A 654 -1.26 -21.84 -24.66
N GLY A 655 -0.93 -22.50 -25.78
CA GLY A 655 -1.82 -23.44 -26.49
C GLY A 655 -3.00 -22.74 -27.18
N GLU A 656 -2.94 -21.42 -27.33
CA GLU A 656 -4.02 -20.59 -27.88
C GLU A 656 -4.14 -20.71 -29.40
N LEU A 657 -3.21 -21.40 -30.06
CA LEU A 657 -3.19 -21.70 -31.50
C LEU A 657 -3.36 -23.21 -31.80
N SER A 658 -3.81 -23.98 -30.83
CA SER A 658 -3.83 -25.45 -30.88
C SER A 658 -4.65 -26.05 -32.02
N GLN A 659 -5.67 -25.36 -32.56
CA GLN A 659 -6.51 -25.91 -33.64
C GLN A 659 -5.80 -25.92 -35.00
N VAL A 660 -4.86 -25.01 -35.23
CA VAL A 660 -3.97 -25.03 -36.42
C VAL A 660 -2.67 -25.77 -36.17
N GLY A 661 -2.41 -26.13 -34.91
CA GLY A 661 -1.14 -26.66 -34.42
C GLY A 661 -0.20 -25.51 -34.09
N ASP A 662 0.26 -25.46 -32.84
CA ASP A 662 1.11 -24.39 -32.34
C ASP A 662 2.32 -24.21 -33.27
N THR A 663 2.56 -22.97 -33.70
CA THR A 663 3.56 -22.57 -34.71
C THR A 663 3.29 -22.93 -36.17
N MET A 664 2.39 -23.87 -36.48
CA MET A 664 2.18 -24.44 -37.82
C MET A 664 1.31 -23.57 -38.77
N THR A 665 1.23 -22.26 -38.54
CA THR A 665 0.43 -21.36 -39.38
C THR A 665 1.21 -20.96 -40.63
N SER A 666 0.54 -20.99 -41.78
CA SER A 666 1.16 -20.79 -43.11
C SER A 666 0.41 -19.74 -43.96
N SER A 667 -0.85 -19.46 -43.65
CA SER A 667 -1.60 -18.34 -44.23
C SER A 667 -2.58 -17.75 -43.23
N LEU A 668 -2.99 -16.50 -43.48
CA LEU A 668 -3.89 -15.73 -42.64
C LEU A 668 -4.92 -15.01 -43.50
N SER A 669 -6.20 -15.08 -43.12
CA SER A 669 -7.27 -14.24 -43.67
C SER A 669 -7.72 -13.25 -42.60
N VAL A 670 -7.71 -11.96 -42.91
CA VAL A 670 -8.10 -10.87 -41.99
C VAL A 670 -9.36 -10.21 -42.52
N ALA A 671 -10.38 -10.10 -41.67
CA ALA A 671 -11.67 -9.55 -42.05
C ALA A 671 -11.63 -8.02 -42.31
N GLU A 672 -12.60 -7.52 -43.07
CA GLU A 672 -12.78 -6.07 -43.27
C GLU A 672 -12.94 -5.33 -41.94
N GLY A 673 -12.17 -4.25 -41.76
CA GLY A 673 -12.10 -3.48 -40.53
C GLY A 673 -11.13 -4.02 -39.47
N TYR A 674 -10.53 -5.20 -39.69
CA TYR A 674 -9.55 -5.81 -38.78
C TYR A 674 -8.12 -5.68 -39.31
N ARG A 675 -7.17 -5.86 -38.39
CA ARG A 675 -5.72 -5.85 -38.62
C ARG A 675 -5.09 -6.94 -37.78
N ALA A 676 -3.94 -7.46 -38.22
CA ALA A 676 -3.18 -8.43 -37.43
C ALA A 676 -1.69 -8.13 -37.43
N VAL A 677 -1.06 -8.36 -36.29
CA VAL A 677 0.40 -8.44 -36.15
C VAL A 677 0.77 -9.89 -35.87
N VAL A 678 1.73 -10.41 -36.61
CA VAL A 678 2.19 -11.80 -36.49
C VAL A 678 3.68 -11.78 -36.21
N CYS A 679 4.09 -12.45 -35.14
CA CYS A 679 5.49 -12.50 -34.71
C CYS A 679 5.99 -13.94 -34.64
N LYS A 680 7.30 -14.10 -34.87
CA LYS A 680 7.94 -15.41 -34.81
C LYS A 680 8.05 -15.97 -33.40
N ASN A 681 8.29 -15.11 -32.42
CA ASN A 681 8.42 -15.50 -31.02
C ASN A 681 7.23 -14.94 -30.22
N ASP A 682 6.92 -15.62 -29.12
CA ASP A 682 6.01 -15.17 -28.08
C ASP A 682 6.80 -14.84 -26.80
N ARG A 683 6.18 -14.93 -25.62
CA ARG A 683 6.80 -14.63 -24.33
C ARG A 683 7.79 -15.68 -23.81
N SER A 684 8.02 -16.78 -24.52
CA SER A 684 8.86 -17.90 -24.06
C SER A 684 10.36 -17.58 -23.94
N GLY A 685 10.80 -16.40 -24.40
CA GLY A 685 12.17 -15.88 -24.24
C GLY A 685 12.55 -15.41 -22.83
N GLY A 686 11.75 -15.68 -21.81
CA GLY A 686 11.97 -15.24 -20.44
C GLY A 686 11.34 -13.88 -20.16
N LEU A 687 10.63 -13.77 -19.04
CA LEU A 687 10.18 -12.50 -18.49
C LEU A 687 11.41 -11.57 -18.40
N ASN A 688 11.40 -10.49 -19.19
CA ASN A 688 12.44 -9.44 -19.34
C ASN A 688 13.44 -9.51 -20.52
N THR A 689 13.36 -10.43 -21.50
CA THR A 689 14.13 -10.22 -22.75
C THR A 689 13.43 -9.30 -23.74
N GLY A 690 12.11 -9.11 -23.61
CA GLY A 690 11.39 -8.07 -24.34
C GLY A 690 11.33 -8.22 -25.85
N GLU A 691 12.01 -9.16 -26.52
CA GLU A 691 12.06 -9.26 -27.98
C GLU A 691 11.15 -10.37 -28.53
N VAL A 692 10.17 -10.03 -29.37
CA VAL A 692 9.28 -10.99 -30.06
C VAL A 692 9.81 -11.46 -31.42
N GLY A 693 11.08 -11.16 -31.69
CA GLY A 693 11.72 -11.43 -32.98
C GLY A 693 11.07 -10.65 -34.13
N PRO A 694 11.30 -11.07 -35.39
CA PRO A 694 10.69 -10.45 -36.55
C PRO A 694 9.16 -10.52 -36.47
N CYS A 695 8.49 -9.38 -36.69
CA CYS A 695 7.04 -9.28 -36.78
C CYS A 695 6.59 -8.72 -38.14
N ARG A 696 5.35 -9.03 -38.53
CA ARG A 696 4.69 -8.55 -39.77
C ARG A 696 3.30 -8.03 -39.48
N PHE A 697 2.88 -7.04 -40.27
CA PHE A 697 1.54 -6.45 -40.22
C PHE A 697 0.69 -6.86 -41.43
N PHE A 698 -0.56 -7.20 -41.15
CA PHE A 698 -1.56 -7.59 -42.14
C PHE A 698 -2.81 -6.72 -41.98
N GLY A 699 -3.23 -6.08 -43.06
CA GLY A 699 -4.55 -5.43 -43.16
C GLY A 699 -5.63 -6.42 -43.62
N PRO A 700 -6.83 -5.95 -44.00
CA PRO A 700 -7.89 -6.82 -44.52
C PRO A 700 -7.48 -7.56 -45.81
N GLY A 701 -7.88 -8.83 -45.93
CA GLY A 701 -7.61 -9.69 -47.08
C GLY A 701 -7.03 -11.06 -46.70
N GLN A 702 -6.72 -11.86 -47.72
CA GLN A 702 -6.13 -13.20 -47.55
C GLN A 702 -4.66 -13.18 -47.98
N PHE A 703 -3.77 -13.69 -47.11
CA PHE A 703 -2.32 -13.56 -47.26
C PHE A 703 -1.60 -14.87 -46.95
N ASN A 704 -0.55 -15.15 -47.72
CA ASN A 704 0.49 -16.09 -47.30
C ASN A 704 1.44 -15.37 -46.31
N VAL A 705 1.77 -16.01 -45.18
CA VAL A 705 2.62 -15.39 -44.14
C VAL A 705 4.09 -15.31 -44.54
N GLY A 706 4.47 -15.89 -45.68
CA GLY A 706 5.80 -15.90 -46.28
C GLY A 706 6.68 -17.02 -45.73
N THR A 707 7.60 -17.52 -46.56
CA THR A 707 8.51 -18.64 -46.24
C THR A 707 9.37 -18.39 -45.00
N ALA A 708 9.64 -17.13 -44.67
CA ALA A 708 10.35 -16.77 -43.45
C ALA A 708 9.53 -17.02 -42.17
N PHE A 709 8.20 -16.99 -42.22
CA PHE A 709 7.31 -17.17 -41.05
C PHE A 709 6.55 -18.49 -41.10
N ASP A 710 6.55 -19.19 -42.23
CA ASP A 710 5.90 -20.48 -42.42
C ASP A 710 6.31 -21.47 -41.33
N ASN A 711 5.32 -21.99 -40.60
CA ASN A 711 5.52 -22.90 -39.47
C ASN A 711 6.42 -22.35 -38.33
N GLN A 712 6.54 -21.02 -38.21
CA GLN A 712 7.33 -20.34 -37.18
C GLN A 712 6.52 -19.28 -36.42
N ILE A 713 5.19 -19.27 -36.51
CA ILE A 713 4.35 -18.23 -35.91
C ILE A 713 4.02 -18.58 -34.46
N ALA A 714 4.67 -17.93 -33.50
CA ALA A 714 4.38 -18.14 -32.10
C ALA A 714 3.36 -17.14 -31.51
N LEU A 715 3.16 -15.97 -32.13
CA LEU A 715 2.23 -14.96 -31.65
C LEU A 715 1.42 -14.35 -32.79
N ILE A 716 0.09 -14.30 -32.62
CA ILE A 716 -0.83 -13.56 -33.49
C ILE A 716 -1.61 -12.58 -32.61
N ALA A 717 -1.49 -11.28 -32.88
CA ALA A 717 -2.30 -10.23 -32.29
C ALA A 717 -3.32 -9.74 -33.32
N VAL A 718 -4.60 -9.79 -32.99
CA VAL A 718 -5.70 -9.34 -33.86
C VAL A 718 -6.34 -8.11 -33.25
N GLY A 719 -6.40 -7.03 -34.04
CA GLY A 719 -7.09 -5.79 -33.70
C GLY A 719 -8.31 -5.57 -34.58
N GLY A 720 -9.41 -5.16 -33.98
CA GLY A 720 -10.67 -4.83 -34.66
C GLY A 720 -11.06 -3.37 -34.46
N PRO A 721 -12.21 -2.94 -35.04
CA PRO A 721 -12.79 -1.66 -34.70
C PRO A 721 -13.24 -1.65 -33.23
N ALA A 722 -13.10 -0.52 -32.54
CA ALA A 722 -13.48 -0.38 -31.14
C ALA A 722 -14.93 -0.80 -30.87
N VAL A 723 -15.84 -0.42 -31.78
CA VAL A 723 -17.26 -0.74 -31.71
C VAL A 723 -17.79 -1.08 -33.07
N THR A 724 -18.64 -2.10 -33.16
CA THR A 724 -19.44 -2.39 -34.35
C THR A 724 -20.92 -2.31 -33.98
N ALA A 725 -21.67 -1.39 -34.60
CA ALA A 725 -23.11 -1.30 -34.46
C ALA A 725 -23.84 -2.06 -35.57
N PHE A 726 -25.01 -2.60 -35.26
CA PHE A 726 -25.82 -3.39 -36.17
C PHE A 726 -27.28 -2.93 -36.17
N SER A 727 -27.92 -3.04 -37.32
CA SER A 727 -29.34 -2.77 -37.50
C SER A 727 -30.25 -3.95 -37.14
N ASP A 728 -29.70 -4.99 -36.51
CA ASP A 728 -30.40 -6.21 -36.14
C ASP A 728 -29.96 -6.68 -34.74
N ALA A 729 -30.89 -7.21 -33.96
CA ALA A 729 -30.65 -7.64 -32.58
C ALA A 729 -29.72 -8.85 -32.46
N GLY A 730 -29.62 -9.66 -33.51
CA GLY A 730 -28.78 -10.86 -33.61
C GLY A 730 -27.41 -10.60 -34.23
N PHE A 731 -26.94 -9.35 -34.24
CA PHE A 731 -25.64 -8.94 -34.81
C PHE A 731 -25.52 -9.21 -36.33
N ALA A 732 -26.64 -9.13 -37.05
CA ALA A 732 -26.72 -9.25 -38.50
C ALA A 732 -27.11 -7.90 -39.16
N GLY A 733 -27.56 -7.94 -40.42
CA GLY A 733 -28.08 -6.76 -41.11
C GLY A 733 -27.02 -5.74 -41.55
N GLN A 734 -27.39 -4.46 -41.59
CA GLN A 734 -26.44 -3.38 -41.87
C GLN A 734 -25.52 -3.21 -40.67
N ARG A 735 -24.23 -3.06 -40.94
CA ARG A 735 -23.21 -2.90 -39.89
C ARG A 735 -22.34 -1.69 -40.15
N GLN A 736 -21.95 -0.99 -39.10
CA GLN A 736 -21.01 0.12 -39.16
C GLN A 736 -20.02 0.04 -38.01
N ALA A 737 -18.74 0.18 -38.34
CA ALA A 737 -17.63 0.18 -37.40
C ALA A 737 -17.25 1.60 -36.98
N PHE A 738 -16.88 1.76 -35.72
CA PHE A 738 -16.51 3.04 -35.12
C PHE A 738 -15.19 2.87 -34.34
N GLY A 739 -14.28 3.82 -34.51
CA GLY A 739 -13.13 4.01 -33.61
C GLY A 739 -13.48 5.00 -32.49
N PRO A 740 -12.55 5.32 -31.58
CA PRO A 740 -12.77 6.35 -30.56
C PRO A 740 -13.22 7.69 -31.15
N GLY A 741 -14.23 8.33 -30.56
CA GLY A 741 -14.79 9.59 -31.07
C GLY A 741 -16.28 9.76 -30.79
N VAL A 742 -16.83 10.92 -31.20
CA VAL A 742 -18.26 11.24 -31.08
C VAL A 742 -18.89 11.27 -32.48
N TYR A 743 -19.91 10.45 -32.69
CA TYR A 743 -20.59 10.25 -33.96
C TYR A 743 -22.06 10.63 -33.85
N GLU A 744 -22.50 11.51 -34.76
CA GLU A 744 -23.87 12.01 -34.77
C GLU A 744 -24.60 11.64 -36.07
N ALA A 745 -25.88 11.37 -35.96
CA ALA A 745 -26.73 11.12 -37.12
C ALA A 745 -26.91 12.36 -38.01
N LYS A 746 -27.06 13.55 -37.42
CA LYS A 746 -27.36 14.80 -38.14
C LYS A 746 -26.31 15.18 -39.19
N PRO A 747 -24.99 15.06 -38.94
CA PRO A 747 -23.96 15.22 -39.97
C PRO A 747 -23.79 13.99 -40.89
N GLY A 748 -24.63 12.96 -40.75
CA GLY A 748 -24.60 11.74 -41.55
C GLY A 748 -23.55 10.72 -41.11
N GLN A 749 -23.05 10.78 -39.87
CA GLN A 749 -21.97 9.92 -39.40
C GLN A 749 -22.45 8.51 -39.02
N LEU A 750 -23.77 8.30 -38.85
CA LEU A 750 -24.40 7.00 -38.63
C LEU A 750 -25.06 6.42 -39.89
N LYS A 751 -24.79 6.98 -41.08
CA LYS A 751 -25.54 6.70 -42.31
C LYS A 751 -25.56 5.24 -42.77
N THR A 752 -24.54 4.43 -42.44
CA THR A 752 -24.44 3.06 -42.94
C THR A 752 -25.32 2.11 -42.12
N VAL A 753 -25.31 2.23 -40.79
CA VAL A 753 -26.23 1.47 -39.93
C VAL A 753 -27.63 2.09 -39.86
N GLY A 754 -27.71 3.43 -40.00
CA GLY A 754 -28.94 4.22 -40.00
C GLY A 754 -29.12 5.03 -38.71
N ASN A 755 -29.74 6.22 -38.84
CA ASN A 755 -30.22 6.96 -37.67
C ASN A 755 -31.43 6.23 -37.08
N ASP A 756 -31.50 6.11 -35.75
CA ASP A 756 -32.61 5.46 -35.05
C ASP A 756 -32.87 4.03 -35.56
N ALA A 757 -31.81 3.36 -36.01
CA ALA A 757 -31.88 2.02 -36.60
C ALA A 757 -30.95 1.03 -35.89
N ILE A 758 -30.22 1.47 -34.86
CA ILE A 758 -29.27 0.61 -34.16
C ILE A 758 -30.01 -0.19 -33.08
N THR A 759 -29.87 -1.51 -33.15
CA THR A 759 -30.49 -2.46 -32.21
C THR A 759 -29.46 -3.37 -31.53
N SER A 760 -28.19 -3.38 -31.93
CA SER A 760 -27.14 -4.03 -31.15
C SER A 760 -25.74 -3.45 -31.40
N PHE A 761 -24.83 -3.66 -30.45
CA PHE A 761 -23.40 -3.34 -30.60
C PHE A 761 -22.53 -4.48 -30.10
N ARG A 762 -21.39 -4.66 -30.77
CA ARG A 762 -20.22 -5.30 -30.18
C ARG A 762 -19.24 -4.21 -29.74
N VAL A 763 -18.84 -4.22 -28.49
CA VAL A 763 -17.83 -3.34 -27.90
C VAL A 763 -16.60 -4.19 -27.57
N GLU A 764 -15.45 -3.86 -28.14
CA GLU A 764 -14.22 -4.63 -27.94
C GLU A 764 -13.58 -4.35 -26.57
N PRO A 765 -12.67 -5.23 -26.08
CA PRO A 765 -12.06 -5.10 -24.76
C PRO A 765 -11.36 -3.76 -24.54
N GLY A 766 -11.62 -3.16 -23.37
CA GLY A 766 -11.09 -1.86 -22.98
C GLY A 766 -11.70 -0.66 -23.71
N TYR A 767 -12.84 -0.87 -24.40
CA TYR A 767 -13.66 0.22 -24.90
C TYR A 767 -14.99 0.34 -24.17
N HIS A 768 -15.54 1.55 -24.24
CA HIS A 768 -16.86 1.89 -23.71
C HIS A 768 -17.63 2.72 -24.73
N VAL A 769 -18.96 2.66 -24.63
CA VAL A 769 -19.88 3.41 -25.48
C VAL A 769 -20.86 4.19 -24.62
N VAL A 770 -21.01 5.48 -24.90
CA VAL A 770 -22.17 6.25 -24.46
C VAL A 770 -23.08 6.44 -25.66
N ALA A 771 -24.26 5.84 -25.59
CA ALA A 771 -25.29 5.98 -26.61
C ALA A 771 -26.42 6.87 -26.08
N CYS A 772 -26.88 7.79 -26.91
CA CYS A 772 -27.95 8.72 -26.56
C CYS A 772 -29.01 8.77 -27.65
N ASP A 773 -30.24 8.94 -27.21
CA ASP A 773 -31.37 9.37 -28.04
C ASP A 773 -31.22 10.88 -28.33
N ASN A 774 -31.23 11.28 -29.60
CA ASN A 774 -31.05 12.69 -30.00
C ASN A 774 -31.94 13.03 -31.20
N ASP A 775 -33.22 13.31 -30.97
CA ASP A 775 -34.13 13.65 -32.06
C ASP A 775 -34.17 15.15 -32.42
N SER A 776 -33.62 16.08 -31.62
CA SER A 776 -33.46 17.50 -31.99
C SER A 776 -34.73 18.19 -32.58
N VAL A 777 -35.93 17.62 -32.43
CA VAL A 777 -37.17 18.18 -32.99
C VAL A 777 -37.77 19.14 -31.96
N GLY A 778 -37.35 20.41 -32.01
CA GLY A 778 -38.09 21.51 -31.38
C GLY A 778 -37.33 22.32 -30.30
N HIS A 779 -36.11 21.95 -29.93
CA HIS A 779 -35.33 22.76 -28.99
C HIS A 779 -34.56 23.86 -29.72
N LYS A 780 -34.92 25.11 -29.41
CA LYS A 780 -34.31 26.33 -29.92
C LYS A 780 -32.88 26.48 -29.37
N ASN A 781 -31.88 25.90 -30.05
CA ASN A 781 -30.45 26.18 -29.84
C ASN A 781 -29.85 25.97 -28.42
N THR A 782 -30.16 24.89 -27.68
CA THR A 782 -29.58 24.70 -26.31
C THR A 782 -28.91 23.35 -25.97
N GLY A 783 -28.77 22.39 -26.88
CA GLY A 783 -27.80 21.30 -26.68
C GLY A 783 -28.18 20.17 -25.71
N ASP A 784 -29.41 20.04 -25.23
CA ASP A 784 -29.81 18.92 -24.35
C ASP A 784 -29.94 17.61 -25.14
N LEU A 785 -29.37 16.52 -24.60
CA LEU A 785 -29.52 15.16 -25.12
C LEU A 785 -30.66 14.43 -24.41
N GLY A 786 -31.32 13.50 -25.11
CA GLY A 786 -32.31 12.59 -24.52
C GLY A 786 -31.67 11.59 -23.53
N PRO A 787 -32.39 10.51 -23.16
CA PRO A 787 -31.81 9.46 -22.33
C PRO A 787 -30.49 8.93 -22.91
N CYS A 788 -29.47 8.81 -22.06
CA CYS A 788 -28.18 8.25 -22.42
C CYS A 788 -27.84 7.04 -21.53
N HIS A 789 -27.15 6.06 -22.12
CA HIS A 789 -26.68 4.86 -21.42
C HIS A 789 -25.22 4.55 -21.78
N THR A 790 -24.49 4.01 -20.80
CA THR A 790 -23.15 3.42 -20.99
C THR A 790 -23.23 1.93 -21.27
N TYR A 791 -22.38 1.48 -22.17
CA TYR A 791 -22.12 0.07 -22.45
C TYR A 791 -20.62 -0.18 -22.36
N GLY A 792 -20.22 -1.19 -21.57
CA GLY A 792 -18.82 -1.65 -21.50
C GLY A 792 -18.51 -2.70 -22.57
N GLU A 793 -17.39 -3.40 -22.41
CA GLU A 793 -17.01 -4.54 -23.24
C GLU A 793 -18.14 -5.57 -23.40
N GLY A 794 -18.26 -6.16 -24.59
CA GLY A 794 -19.12 -7.30 -24.85
C GLY A 794 -20.15 -7.07 -25.97
N ASN A 795 -21.03 -8.06 -26.12
CA ASN A 795 -22.13 -8.06 -27.07
C ASN A 795 -23.40 -7.53 -26.38
N HIS A 796 -23.95 -6.43 -26.89
CA HIS A 796 -25.11 -5.75 -26.32
C HIS A 796 -26.27 -5.77 -27.31
N SER A 797 -27.31 -6.54 -27.02
CA SER A 797 -28.58 -6.46 -27.73
C SER A 797 -29.50 -5.45 -27.06
N LEU A 798 -30.06 -4.53 -27.83
CA LEU A 798 -30.98 -3.52 -27.34
C LEU A 798 -32.45 -3.94 -27.43
N ALA A 799 -32.77 -5.14 -27.91
CA ALA A 799 -34.16 -5.55 -28.10
C ALA A 799 -35.01 -5.33 -26.83
N GLY A 800 -36.01 -4.45 -26.92
CA GLY A 800 -36.90 -4.11 -25.79
C GLY A 800 -36.30 -3.16 -24.74
N GLN A 801 -35.10 -2.61 -24.98
CA GLN A 801 -34.46 -1.60 -24.14
C GLN A 801 -34.86 -0.18 -24.56
N PRO A 802 -34.70 0.83 -23.68
CA PRO A 802 -35.06 2.21 -24.00
C PRO A 802 -34.34 2.79 -25.22
N LEU A 803 -33.13 2.35 -25.59
CA LEU A 803 -32.42 2.93 -26.73
C LEU A 803 -32.58 2.14 -28.05
N ASP A 804 -33.38 1.07 -28.04
CA ASP A 804 -33.62 0.25 -29.24
C ASP A 804 -34.20 1.10 -30.38
N ASN A 805 -33.50 1.17 -31.52
CA ASN A 805 -33.91 1.98 -32.67
C ASN A 805 -34.18 3.45 -32.32
N ARG A 806 -33.43 4.01 -31.35
CA ARG A 806 -33.53 5.42 -30.96
C ARG A 806 -32.19 6.14 -30.88
N ILE A 807 -31.11 5.47 -31.25
CA ILE A 807 -29.77 6.06 -31.09
C ILE A 807 -29.47 6.97 -32.27
N SER A 808 -29.24 8.23 -31.91
CA SER A 808 -28.85 9.30 -32.82
C SER A 808 -27.45 9.87 -32.51
N LEU A 809 -26.87 9.51 -31.35
CA LEU A 809 -25.50 9.85 -30.97
C LEU A 809 -24.79 8.64 -30.34
N LEU A 810 -23.59 8.34 -30.82
CA LEU A 810 -22.67 7.36 -30.24
C LEU A 810 -21.34 8.03 -29.88
N ALA A 811 -20.89 7.87 -28.65
CA ALA A 811 -19.55 8.24 -28.24
C ALA A 811 -18.76 6.99 -27.85
N VAL A 812 -17.69 6.69 -28.59
CA VAL A 812 -16.84 5.50 -28.43
C VAL A 812 -15.53 5.88 -27.75
N GLN A 813 -15.07 5.05 -26.82
CA GLN A 813 -14.13 5.45 -25.77
C GLN A 813 -13.09 4.35 -25.51
N ALA A 814 -11.81 4.69 -25.32
CA ALA A 814 -10.75 3.77 -24.89
C ALA A 814 -10.01 4.22 -23.60
N GLY A 815 -10.28 5.45 -23.15
CA GLY A 815 -9.57 6.14 -22.06
C GLY A 815 -9.13 7.57 -22.44
N PRO A 816 -8.66 8.37 -21.47
CA PRO A 816 -8.21 9.74 -21.71
C PRO A 816 -6.89 9.80 -22.48
N SER A 817 -6.73 10.81 -23.32
CA SER A 817 -5.49 11.12 -24.05
C SER A 817 -5.07 12.57 -23.82
N GLY A 818 -3.78 12.85 -23.98
CA GLY A 818 -3.20 14.18 -23.90
C GLY A 818 -3.59 15.09 -25.06
N GLY A 819 -3.23 16.37 -24.95
CA GLY A 819 -3.53 17.41 -25.95
C GLY A 819 -4.88 18.09 -25.67
N THR A 820 -4.86 19.32 -25.14
CA THR A 820 -6.06 20.01 -24.64
C THR A 820 -7.12 20.22 -25.72
N ARG A 821 -8.31 19.64 -25.47
CA ARG A 821 -9.53 19.74 -26.29
C ARG A 821 -10.61 20.53 -25.58
N VAL A 822 -10.74 20.33 -24.28
CA VAL A 822 -11.66 21.06 -23.41
C VAL A 822 -10.91 21.58 -22.19
N THR A 823 -11.23 22.77 -21.72
CA THR A 823 -10.80 23.24 -20.39
C THR A 823 -12.02 23.47 -19.55
N VAL A 824 -12.11 22.81 -18.40
CA VAL A 824 -13.20 22.98 -17.43
C VAL A 824 -12.74 23.82 -16.25
N TYR A 825 -13.67 24.55 -15.66
CA TYR A 825 -13.43 25.49 -14.58
C TYR A 825 -14.42 25.27 -13.45
N ARG A 826 -13.93 25.42 -12.22
CA ARG A 826 -14.75 25.32 -11.01
C ARG A 826 -15.81 26.41 -10.94
N ASP A 827 -15.48 27.62 -11.36
CA ASP A 827 -16.37 28.77 -11.24
C ASP A 827 -16.91 29.23 -12.61
N LYS A 828 -17.93 30.09 -12.57
CA LYS A 828 -18.45 30.79 -13.75
C LYS A 828 -17.37 31.67 -14.39
N ASP A 829 -17.57 31.96 -15.68
CA ASP A 829 -16.73 32.88 -16.43
C ASP A 829 -15.24 32.50 -16.48
N PHE A 830 -14.95 31.19 -16.47
CA PHE A 830 -13.60 30.63 -16.59
C PHE A 830 -12.67 30.98 -15.43
N LYS A 831 -13.20 31.00 -14.20
CA LYS A 831 -12.46 31.32 -12.97
C LYS A 831 -12.26 30.09 -12.08
N GLY A 832 -11.45 30.26 -11.03
CA GLY A 832 -11.18 29.23 -10.05
C GLY A 832 -10.17 28.18 -10.54
N ALA A 833 -10.20 27.01 -9.88
CA ALA A 833 -9.43 25.86 -10.32
C ALA A 833 -9.86 25.44 -11.74
N SER A 834 -8.91 24.97 -12.54
CA SER A 834 -9.18 24.54 -13.92
C SER A 834 -8.45 23.26 -14.25
N THR A 835 -9.08 22.43 -15.08
CA THR A 835 -8.49 21.18 -15.58
C THR A 835 -8.58 21.15 -17.10
N LYS A 836 -7.46 20.79 -17.76
CA LYS A 836 -7.37 20.64 -19.21
C LYS A 836 -7.60 19.17 -19.56
N LEU A 837 -8.59 18.92 -20.40
CA LEU A 837 -9.01 17.60 -20.83
C LEU A 837 -8.65 17.44 -22.31
N GLY A 838 -7.88 16.40 -22.66
CA GLY A 838 -7.68 16.02 -24.06
C GLY A 838 -8.78 15.10 -24.57
N PRO A 839 -8.62 14.43 -25.73
CA PRO A 839 -9.59 13.48 -26.26
C PRO A 839 -9.87 12.35 -25.25
N GLY A 840 -11.12 11.90 -25.13
CA GLY A 840 -11.47 10.74 -24.31
C GLY A 840 -12.52 11.03 -23.24
N VAL A 841 -12.54 10.19 -22.21
CA VAL A 841 -13.55 10.21 -21.14
C VAL A 841 -12.91 10.62 -19.84
N PHE A 842 -13.59 11.49 -19.13
CA PHE A 842 -13.17 12.04 -17.86
C PHE A 842 -14.31 11.84 -16.88
N GLN A 843 -14.14 10.88 -15.99
CA GLN A 843 -15.02 10.67 -14.84
C GLN A 843 -14.61 11.56 -13.67
N SER A 844 -15.34 11.47 -12.56
CA SER A 844 -15.11 12.17 -11.29
C SER A 844 -13.61 12.28 -10.90
N GLY A 845 -12.88 11.16 -10.94
CA GLY A 845 -11.45 11.10 -10.61
C GLY A 845 -10.52 11.79 -11.61
N ASN A 846 -10.96 12.03 -12.85
CA ASN A 846 -10.16 12.64 -13.90
C ASN A 846 -10.32 14.17 -13.97
N LEU A 847 -11.24 14.76 -13.20
CA LEU A 847 -11.50 16.21 -13.19
C LEU A 847 -10.46 17.01 -12.39
N GLY A 848 -9.50 16.33 -11.76
CA GLY A 848 -8.30 16.93 -11.17
C GLY A 848 -8.63 18.06 -10.18
N ALA A 849 -7.98 19.21 -10.36
CA ALA A 849 -8.11 20.35 -9.46
C ALA A 849 -9.53 20.95 -9.40
N VAL A 850 -10.37 20.74 -10.42
CA VAL A 850 -11.77 21.18 -10.37
C VAL A 850 -12.54 20.33 -9.36
N GLY A 851 -12.38 19.00 -9.43
CA GLY A 851 -13.07 18.03 -8.59
C GLY A 851 -14.38 17.52 -9.19
N ASN A 852 -14.88 16.42 -8.62
CA ASN A 852 -16.16 15.82 -9.01
C ASN A 852 -17.34 16.73 -8.66
N ASP A 853 -18.33 16.85 -9.55
CA ASP A 853 -19.54 17.64 -9.32
C ASP A 853 -19.23 19.10 -8.93
N GLN A 854 -18.21 19.69 -9.55
CA GLN A 854 -17.77 21.08 -9.29
C GLN A 854 -17.57 21.89 -10.59
N VAL A 855 -17.95 21.34 -11.75
CA VAL A 855 -17.74 22.04 -13.04
C VAL A 855 -18.85 23.04 -13.26
N THR A 856 -18.48 24.29 -13.52
CA THR A 856 -19.44 25.39 -13.70
C THR A 856 -19.30 26.11 -15.06
N SER A 857 -18.12 26.12 -15.67
CA SER A 857 -17.91 26.68 -17.02
C SER A 857 -16.85 25.91 -17.80
N LEU A 858 -16.88 26.00 -19.15
CA LEU A 858 -15.96 25.25 -20.00
C LEU A 858 -15.64 25.95 -21.34
N LYS A 859 -14.45 25.66 -21.87
CA LYS A 859 -14.01 26.08 -23.21
C LYS A 859 -13.79 24.86 -24.09
N VAL A 860 -14.44 24.80 -25.24
CA VAL A 860 -14.28 23.73 -26.24
C VAL A 860 -13.45 24.24 -27.41
N ALA A 861 -12.35 23.54 -27.72
CA ALA A 861 -11.45 23.91 -28.82
C ALA A 861 -12.14 23.82 -30.19
N SER A 862 -11.55 24.52 -31.19
CA SER A 862 -12.01 24.41 -32.58
C SER A 862 -11.85 22.98 -33.11
N GLY A 863 -12.85 22.48 -33.86
CA GLY A 863 -12.85 21.12 -34.39
C GLY A 863 -12.90 20.05 -33.30
N THR A 864 -13.58 20.34 -32.19
CA THR A 864 -13.77 19.44 -31.05
C THR A 864 -15.23 19.51 -30.61
N ARG A 865 -15.73 18.38 -30.10
CA ARG A 865 -17.07 18.26 -29.52
C ARG A 865 -16.94 17.77 -28.08
N ALA A 866 -17.85 18.20 -27.21
CA ALA A 866 -17.93 17.71 -25.84
C ALA A 866 -19.35 17.30 -25.48
N VAL A 867 -19.50 16.13 -24.84
CA VAL A 867 -20.73 15.69 -24.18
C VAL A 867 -20.47 15.70 -22.69
N VAL A 868 -21.30 16.41 -21.95
CA VAL A 868 -21.16 16.63 -20.51
C VAL A 868 -22.40 16.11 -19.83
N CYS A 869 -22.21 15.29 -18.81
CA CYS A 869 -23.28 14.52 -18.21
C CYS A 869 -23.15 14.45 -16.68
N ARG A 870 -24.30 14.27 -16.04
CA ARG A 870 -24.36 13.76 -14.67
C ARG A 870 -24.21 12.23 -14.66
N HIS A 871 -23.31 11.72 -13.82
CA HIS A 871 -23.01 10.30 -13.69
C HIS A 871 -22.54 9.97 -12.26
N ASP A 872 -23.48 9.78 -11.33
CA ASP A 872 -23.14 9.47 -9.95
C ASP A 872 -23.24 7.96 -9.68
N SER A 873 -22.10 7.26 -9.75
CA SER A 873 -21.99 5.84 -9.40
C SER A 873 -22.30 5.56 -7.92
N ALA A 874 -22.26 6.56 -7.04
CA ALA A 874 -22.61 6.41 -5.62
C ALA A 874 -24.13 6.47 -5.36
N LYS A 875 -24.96 6.84 -6.36
CA LYS A 875 -26.43 6.94 -6.25
C LYS A 875 -27.21 5.84 -6.99
N GLY A 876 -26.52 4.83 -7.56
CA GLY A 876 -27.13 3.56 -7.96
C GLY A 876 -27.98 3.53 -9.24
N ALA A 877 -27.65 4.30 -10.29
CA ALA A 877 -28.36 4.18 -11.58
C ALA A 877 -27.43 4.05 -12.79
N ALA A 878 -27.65 3.04 -13.63
CA ALA A 878 -27.00 2.82 -14.93
C ALA A 878 -27.49 3.79 -16.05
N ALA A 879 -28.17 4.88 -15.68
CA ALA A 879 -28.72 5.88 -16.59
C ALA A 879 -27.98 7.20 -16.40
N ILE A 880 -27.49 7.76 -17.52
CA ILE A 880 -26.71 9.00 -17.51
C ILE A 880 -27.64 10.13 -17.97
N SER A 881 -28.08 10.95 -17.01
CA SER A 881 -29.02 12.05 -17.31
C SER A 881 -29.01 13.08 -16.17
N PRO A 882 -29.09 14.39 -16.46
CA PRO A 882 -29.11 14.99 -17.81
C PRO A 882 -27.74 14.93 -18.50
N CYS A 883 -27.75 14.97 -19.83
CA CYS A 883 -26.56 15.06 -20.69
C CYS A 883 -26.74 16.21 -21.67
N ARG A 884 -25.66 16.95 -21.95
CA ARG A 884 -25.67 18.10 -22.84
C ARG A 884 -24.47 18.09 -23.79
N PHE A 885 -24.74 18.41 -25.04
CA PHE A 885 -23.76 18.61 -26.10
C PHE A 885 -23.27 20.06 -26.13
N TYR A 886 -21.96 20.24 -26.25
CA TYR A 886 -21.29 21.53 -26.38
C TYR A 886 -20.46 21.60 -27.66
N ALA A 887 -20.80 22.56 -28.51
CA ALA A 887 -20.06 22.90 -29.73
C ALA A 887 -18.76 23.69 -29.40
N PRO A 888 -17.81 23.81 -30.36
CA PRO A 888 -16.64 24.68 -30.22
C PRO A 888 -16.99 26.10 -29.75
N GLY A 889 -16.27 26.61 -28.75
CA GLY A 889 -16.46 27.95 -28.22
C GLY A 889 -16.35 28.06 -26.69
N ASP A 890 -16.59 29.28 -26.23
CA ASP A 890 -16.51 29.68 -24.81
C ASP A 890 -17.90 29.59 -24.16
N HIS A 891 -18.08 28.65 -23.23
CA HIS A 891 -19.34 28.42 -22.50
C HIS A 891 -19.19 28.87 -21.05
N LYS A 892 -19.57 30.13 -20.79
CA LYS A 892 -19.42 30.78 -19.47
C LYS A 892 -20.22 30.13 -18.34
N TYR A 893 -21.18 29.26 -18.69
CA TYR A 893 -22.02 28.53 -17.75
C TYR A 893 -22.50 27.22 -18.39
N VAL A 894 -22.41 26.12 -17.64
CA VAL A 894 -22.87 24.79 -18.07
C VAL A 894 -24.37 24.54 -17.92
N GLY A 895 -25.13 25.52 -17.40
CA GLY A 895 -26.56 25.38 -17.14
C GLY A 895 -26.88 24.85 -15.73
N ALA A 896 -28.06 25.20 -15.22
CA ALA A 896 -28.41 24.98 -13.80
C ALA A 896 -28.62 23.52 -13.39
N ASP A 897 -28.94 22.67 -14.37
CA ASP A 897 -29.18 21.23 -14.23
C ASP A 897 -27.89 20.40 -14.25
N LEU A 898 -26.76 20.99 -14.66
CA LEU A 898 -25.43 20.36 -14.68
C LEU A 898 -24.43 21.10 -13.78
N ASN A 899 -24.72 22.32 -13.36
CA ASN A 899 -23.82 23.10 -12.50
C ASN A 899 -23.56 22.35 -11.19
N ASP A 900 -22.30 22.07 -10.91
CA ASP A 900 -21.87 21.32 -9.72
C ASP A 900 -22.56 19.94 -9.60
N ASP A 901 -22.89 19.32 -10.74
CA ASP A 901 -23.51 17.98 -10.84
C ASP A 901 -22.92 17.19 -12.04
N ILE A 902 -21.72 17.59 -12.49
CA ILE A 902 -20.97 16.96 -13.60
C ILE A 902 -19.93 15.99 -13.04
N SER A 903 -20.09 14.75 -13.47
CA SER A 903 -19.25 13.61 -13.09
C SER A 903 -18.75 12.83 -14.29
N LEU A 904 -19.18 13.18 -15.51
CA LEU A 904 -18.75 12.58 -16.77
C LEU A 904 -18.62 13.63 -17.88
N ILE A 905 -17.44 13.69 -18.50
CA ILE A 905 -17.16 14.53 -19.67
C ILE A 905 -16.52 13.66 -20.75
N ILE A 906 -17.06 13.72 -21.95
CA ILE A 906 -16.57 13.00 -23.12
C ILE A 906 -16.14 14.03 -24.15
N THR A 907 -14.94 13.90 -24.67
CA THR A 907 -14.42 14.82 -25.69
C THR A 907 -13.91 14.04 -26.89
N GLY A 908 -14.15 14.57 -28.09
CA GLY A 908 -13.74 13.96 -29.36
C GLY A 908 -13.59 14.99 -30.46
N SER A 909 -12.95 14.59 -31.56
CA SER A 909 -12.79 15.39 -32.78
C SER A 909 -14.06 15.43 -33.62
#